data_AF-A0A0R2V2D7-F1
#
_entry.id   AF-A0A0R2V2D7-F1
#
_cell.length_a   1.000
_cell.length_b   1.000
_cell.length_c   1.000
_cell.angle_alpha   90.00
_cell.angle_beta   90.00
_cell.angle_gamma   90.00
#
_symmetry.space_group_name_H-M   'P 1'
#
loop_
_entity.id
_entity.type
_entity.pdbx_description
1 polymer ?
#
loop_
_entity_poly.entity_id
_entity_poly.type
_entity_poly.pdbx_seq_one_letter_code
_entity_poly.pdbx_strand_id
1 'polypeptide(L)'
;MNQDFRLDNVGLINRNKKISFKFNGKKYFGYEGDTLASALLANGVHLIGRSFKYHRPRGFFGAGVDEPYAIVQLYRNNETEPNVKATEQELFEGLEATSVNCWPSVNFDIGAINNLLKVFLPAGFYYKTFMWPKSFWYKVYEPFIRKAAGLGVASIKHDKERYEHKYEYCDILIAGSGPSGLASAYAAAKNGARVILAEDKPRFGGTLLTSEVNIGNQTGKEWAENIIAELKEMPNVIVRNRSQVFGYYDHNMLVMSEKLSDHLPKTKKYHPKQRLWYIRAKEVLISSGSIERPLVFGNNDTPGVMLSSAAKEYLKVYGVLVGKKPLIFTNNDSGYETAIEFKKNGIEPIILDTRKDPKSEIITEAIDLGIQIKFSYVVVAAKGYKKVKSAEIAKISDNKNELGTLENIDCDCICVSGFWTPTIHLASQSGNKTKFNKDIDAFVPGVSKQNETTLGAANGTFTLEETLKNSFNMGHELSKKITNIDNKVLSPLVTEKKSTQHDKFWCVPLPKGKTYKRFLDFQNDVAVSDIEIALKEGYRSIEHVKRYTTLGMATDQGKTSNLNGLQLVSNIENKIVPEVGHTTFRPPYTPVTIGAIVGRETGKHSKPTRKSPMHSWHAKNNAVFVDAGVWLRPRYYKQGSETLFEGSKREAKNVRKNVGICDVTTLGKIDIKGPDAAELLNRVYTNAWLKLPLGKARYGVMLREDGIVMDDGTTTRISENHYHMTTTTAQAANILSHLEYYLQLVWPELNVNVVSTTEQWAGASLAGPKSRSVLAKLFPDIDVSNDGLPFMGYREGNLFGVKARIFRISFSGELAYEINVGSDNGNFMWEKIMEVGKEFAIQPYGTEALSTLRIEMGHVAGSELDGRTIPYDNSLEGLMSKNKDFIGKRSLNRKAFIAEDRQKVVGVVPLDKQTSIPEGSHLVKDANAPLPNPKLGYISASCWSVEHDNPFSLAILKDGKNMIGQKLFAMSPLKNKTIPVEIVSSHYVDPKGERVRS
;
A
#
# COMPACT_ATOMS: atom_id res chain seq x y z
N MET A 1 40.55 6.12 18.52
CA MET A 1 40.45 6.31 17.05
C MET A 1 40.15 7.77 16.83
N ASN A 2 41.09 8.51 16.25
CA ASN A 2 40.89 9.89 15.85
C ASN A 2 40.06 9.88 14.55
N GLN A 3 39.16 10.85 14.41
CA GLN A 3 38.40 11.04 13.17
C GLN A 3 39.27 11.85 12.20
N ASP A 4 40.16 11.18 11.47
CA ASP A 4 41.22 11.81 10.66
C ASP A 4 40.72 12.68 9.49
N PHE A 5 39.42 12.67 9.22
CA PHE A 5 38.73 13.45 8.19
C PHE A 5 37.72 14.47 8.78
N ARG A 6 37.58 14.55 10.11
CA ARG A 6 36.73 15.55 10.76
C ARG A 6 37.52 16.83 11.00
N LEU A 7 36.95 17.96 10.61
CA LEU A 7 37.44 19.30 10.97
C LEU A 7 36.98 19.65 12.40
N ASP A 8 37.76 20.41 13.15
CA ASP A 8 37.46 20.68 14.57
C ASP A 8 36.37 21.75 14.78
N ASN A 9 36.34 22.79 13.95
CA ASN A 9 35.54 24.00 14.16
C ASN A 9 34.45 24.26 13.10
N VAL A 10 34.11 23.24 12.30
CA VAL A 10 33.14 23.35 11.18
C VAL A 10 32.00 22.35 11.35
N GLY A 11 30.83 22.62 10.79
CA GLY A 11 29.68 21.72 10.81
C GLY A 11 28.60 22.13 11.81
N LEU A 12 27.38 21.65 11.55
CA LEU A 12 26.16 21.87 12.32
C LEU A 12 25.81 20.66 13.20
N ILE A 13 26.84 19.94 13.67
CA ILE A 13 26.73 18.76 14.54
C ILE A 13 26.92 19.15 16.02
N ASN A 14 26.32 18.39 16.92
CA ASN A 14 26.46 18.61 18.36
C ASN A 14 27.70 17.86 18.89
N ARG A 15 28.84 18.56 18.95
CA ARG A 15 30.13 18.01 19.42
C ARG A 15 30.14 17.63 20.90
N ASN A 16 29.20 18.14 21.69
CA ASN A 16 29.06 17.80 23.11
C ASN A 16 28.45 16.40 23.31
N LYS A 17 27.85 15.82 22.27
CA LYS A 17 27.18 14.52 22.34
C LYS A 17 27.77 13.54 21.33
N LYS A 18 28.81 12.84 21.78
CA LYS A 18 29.45 11.75 21.04
C LYS A 18 28.53 10.52 21.00
N ILE A 19 28.41 9.90 19.84
CA ILE A 19 27.58 8.72 19.59
C ILE A 19 28.46 7.54 19.18
N SER A 20 28.22 6.36 19.75
CA SER A 20 28.90 5.12 19.35
C SER A 20 28.03 4.27 18.41
N PHE A 21 28.64 3.68 17.39
CA PHE A 21 27.94 2.83 16.41
C PHE A 21 28.86 1.72 15.88
N LYS A 22 28.29 0.74 15.19
CA LYS A 22 29.00 -0.35 14.53
C LYS A 22 28.73 -0.38 13.04
N PHE A 23 29.77 -0.59 12.26
CA PHE A 23 29.67 -0.85 10.83
C PHE A 23 30.53 -2.06 10.46
N ASN A 24 29.94 -3.07 9.82
CA ASN A 24 30.61 -4.33 9.50
C ASN A 24 31.31 -4.96 10.72
N GLY A 25 30.65 -4.94 11.87
CA GLY A 25 31.15 -5.48 13.14
C GLY A 25 32.22 -4.63 13.84
N LYS A 26 32.76 -3.59 13.20
CA LYS A 26 33.75 -2.68 13.81
C LYS A 26 33.07 -1.48 14.46
N LYS A 27 33.51 -1.13 15.68
CA LYS A 27 33.02 0.04 16.43
C LYS A 27 33.65 1.34 15.91
N TYR A 28 32.82 2.37 15.73
CA TYR A 28 33.18 3.71 15.32
C TYR A 28 32.47 4.75 16.21
N PHE A 29 32.84 6.02 16.04
CA PHE A 29 32.23 7.13 16.78
C PHE A 29 31.84 8.26 15.82
N GLY A 30 30.73 8.92 16.12
CA GLY A 30 30.24 10.14 15.46
C GLY A 30 29.69 11.11 16.50
N TYR A 31 28.89 12.07 16.06
CA TYR A 31 28.22 13.04 16.91
C TYR A 31 26.73 13.12 16.60
N GLU A 32 25.93 13.61 17.54
CA GLU A 32 24.52 13.90 17.27
C GLU A 32 24.40 14.91 16.12
N GLY A 33 23.52 14.61 15.17
CA GLY A 33 23.35 15.36 13.93
C GLY A 33 24.17 14.84 12.75
N ASP A 34 25.04 13.85 12.94
CA ASP A 34 25.63 13.06 11.85
C ASP A 34 24.58 12.14 11.21
N THR A 35 24.76 11.86 9.92
CA THR A 35 24.24 10.67 9.25
C THR A 35 25.26 9.53 9.30
N LEU A 36 24.84 8.29 9.07
CA LEU A 36 25.76 7.15 8.97
C LEU A 36 26.86 7.40 7.93
N ALA A 37 26.54 7.99 6.79
CA ALA A 37 27.52 8.35 5.76
C ALA A 37 28.57 9.36 6.27
N SER A 38 28.12 10.48 6.86
CA SER A 38 29.03 11.51 7.38
C SER A 38 29.94 10.97 8.49
N ALA A 39 29.40 10.14 9.40
CA ALA A 39 30.17 9.53 10.47
C ALA A 39 31.19 8.51 9.92
N LEU A 40 30.84 7.71 8.91
CA LEU A 40 31.77 6.79 8.27
C LEU A 40 32.92 7.52 7.55
N LEU A 41 32.61 8.56 6.78
CA LEU A 41 33.62 9.39 6.11
C LEU A 41 34.56 10.05 7.11
N ALA A 42 34.03 10.60 8.22
CA ALA A 42 34.84 11.19 9.28
C ALA A 42 35.86 10.21 9.90
N ASN A 43 35.54 8.91 9.91
CA ASN A 43 36.42 7.84 10.38
C ASN A 43 37.27 7.24 9.24
N GLY A 44 37.35 7.88 8.07
CA GLY A 44 38.15 7.44 6.93
C GLY A 44 37.59 6.23 6.17
N VAL A 45 36.31 5.89 6.36
CA VAL A 45 35.67 4.79 5.64
C VAL A 45 35.03 5.32 4.36
N HIS A 46 35.64 5.00 3.21
CA HIS A 46 35.12 5.39 1.89
C HIS A 46 34.46 4.25 1.12
N LEU A 47 34.64 3.00 1.57
CA LEU A 47 34.10 1.81 0.91
C LEU A 47 32.87 1.32 1.69
N ILE A 48 31.67 1.46 1.11
CA ILE A 48 30.40 1.14 1.77
C ILE A 48 29.80 -0.17 1.28
N GLY A 49 30.02 -0.55 0.01
CA GLY A 49 29.36 -1.71 -0.58
C GLY A 49 29.99 -2.15 -1.90
N ARG A 50 29.27 -3.01 -2.61
CA ARG A 50 29.66 -3.58 -3.89
C ARG A 50 28.53 -3.46 -4.89
N SER A 51 28.89 -3.20 -6.15
CA SER A 51 27.92 -2.99 -7.22
C SER A 51 27.12 -4.25 -7.52
N PHE A 52 25.87 -4.07 -7.97
CA PHE A 52 24.89 -5.14 -8.16
C PHE A 52 25.39 -6.28 -9.07
N LYS A 53 25.91 -5.95 -10.26
CA LYS A 53 26.24 -6.91 -11.31
C LYS A 53 27.72 -7.26 -11.33
N TYR A 54 28.57 -6.22 -11.26
CA TYR A 54 30.02 -6.37 -11.43
C TYR A 54 30.78 -6.52 -10.11
N HIS A 55 30.13 -6.37 -8.95
CA HIS A 55 30.80 -6.38 -7.64
C HIS A 55 31.97 -5.37 -7.55
N ARG A 56 31.84 -4.25 -8.25
CA ARG A 56 32.84 -3.17 -8.21
C ARG A 56 32.75 -2.45 -6.85
N PRO A 57 33.88 -2.02 -6.26
CA PRO A 57 33.88 -1.22 -5.05
C PRO A 57 32.99 0.02 -5.17
N ARG A 58 32.13 0.27 -4.18
CA ARG A 58 31.25 1.44 -4.14
C ARG A 58 31.47 2.26 -2.87
N GLY A 59 31.48 3.58 -3.01
CA GLY A 59 31.60 4.53 -1.91
C GLY A 59 30.34 5.35 -1.69
N PHE A 60 30.50 6.63 -1.37
CA PHE A 60 29.41 7.60 -1.28
C PHE A 60 29.45 8.50 -2.50
N PHE A 61 28.28 8.88 -3.00
CA PHE A 61 28.14 9.70 -4.20
C PHE A 61 27.32 10.96 -3.94
N GLY A 62 26.26 10.89 -3.12
CA GLY A 62 25.41 12.01 -2.72
C GLY A 62 25.49 12.33 -1.21
N ALA A 63 24.60 13.21 -0.74
CA ALA A 63 24.50 13.60 0.68
C ALA A 63 23.07 13.51 1.27
N GLY A 64 22.11 12.97 0.51
CA GLY A 64 20.74 12.72 0.94
C GLY A 64 20.01 11.79 -0.01
N VAL A 65 18.85 12.23 -0.51
CA VAL A 65 17.99 11.46 -1.44
C VAL A 65 18.61 11.23 -2.82
N ASP A 66 19.59 12.07 -3.18
CA ASP A 66 20.43 12.03 -4.37
C ASP A 66 21.46 10.89 -4.36
N GLU A 67 21.62 10.17 -3.24
CA GLU A 67 22.50 8.99 -3.16
C GLU A 67 21.92 7.79 -3.94
N PRO A 68 22.66 7.29 -4.95
CA PRO A 68 22.25 6.15 -5.76
C PRO A 68 22.57 4.76 -5.17
N TYR A 69 23.62 4.55 -4.38
CA TYR A 69 24.07 3.18 -4.05
C TYR A 69 24.72 2.95 -2.67
N ALA A 70 24.96 3.98 -1.86
CA ALA A 70 25.44 3.81 -0.49
C ALA A 70 24.33 3.30 0.44
N ILE A 71 23.98 2.04 0.23
CA ILE A 71 22.86 1.33 0.86
C ILE A 71 23.41 0.30 1.86
N VAL A 72 22.73 0.15 3.00
CA VAL A 72 23.13 -0.76 4.08
C VAL A 72 21.97 -1.63 4.56
N GLN A 73 22.32 -2.73 5.21
CA GLN A 73 21.42 -3.46 6.10
C GLN A 73 21.55 -2.86 7.50
N LEU A 74 20.46 -2.29 8.03
CA LEU A 74 20.41 -1.74 9.38
C LEU A 74 19.90 -2.81 10.36
N TYR A 75 20.46 -2.83 11.57
CA TYR A 75 20.06 -3.69 12.68
C TYR A 75 19.65 -2.80 13.85
N ARG A 76 18.43 -3.01 14.34
CA ARG A 76 17.86 -2.21 15.44
C ARG A 76 16.99 -3.11 16.30
N ASN A 77 17.27 -3.21 17.60
CA ASN A 77 16.48 -4.00 18.55
C ASN A 77 16.23 -5.48 18.13
N ASN A 78 17.25 -6.15 17.56
CA ASN A 78 17.16 -7.52 16.98
C ASN A 78 16.22 -7.63 15.76
N GLU A 79 15.84 -6.51 15.16
CA GLU A 79 15.12 -6.41 13.90
C GLU A 79 16.05 -5.85 12.82
N THR A 80 15.72 -6.10 11.57
CA THR A 80 16.57 -5.78 10.42
C THR A 80 15.79 -4.98 9.40
N GLU A 81 16.33 -3.83 9.00
CA GLU A 81 15.76 -2.97 7.96
C GLU A 81 16.68 -2.98 6.73
N PRO A 82 16.26 -3.60 5.62
CA PRO A 82 17.07 -3.67 4.41
C PRO A 82 17.02 -2.37 3.62
N ASN A 83 18.03 -2.18 2.77
CA ASN A 83 18.07 -1.12 1.77
C ASN A 83 18.01 0.31 2.32
N VAL A 84 18.52 0.54 3.53
CA VAL A 84 18.57 1.87 4.14
C VAL A 84 19.70 2.67 3.49
N LYS A 85 19.42 3.89 3.03
CA LYS A 85 20.47 4.80 2.52
C LYS A 85 21.27 5.37 3.68
N ALA A 86 22.59 5.19 3.64
CA ALA A 86 23.49 5.67 4.69
C ALA A 86 23.49 7.21 4.80
N THR A 87 23.16 7.91 3.73
CA THR A 87 23.06 9.38 3.66
C THR A 87 21.81 9.94 4.35
N GLU A 88 20.75 9.15 4.50
CA GLU A 88 19.50 9.58 5.15
C GLU A 88 19.35 9.03 6.59
N GLN A 89 20.11 7.99 6.95
CA GLN A 89 20.06 7.42 8.29
C GLN A 89 20.81 8.31 9.28
N GLU A 90 20.08 9.07 10.09
CA GLU A 90 20.63 9.79 11.25
C GLU A 90 21.27 8.81 12.24
N LEU A 91 22.42 9.21 12.80
CA LEU A 91 23.16 8.41 13.76
C LEU A 91 22.46 8.43 15.12
N PHE A 92 22.33 7.26 15.76
CA PHE A 92 21.85 7.13 17.13
C PHE A 92 22.73 6.15 17.92
N GLU A 93 22.67 6.24 19.25
CA GLU A 93 23.51 5.43 20.13
C GLU A 93 23.26 3.93 19.95
N GLY A 94 24.34 3.18 19.66
CA GLY A 94 24.28 1.74 19.44
C GLY A 94 23.78 1.33 18.06
N LEU A 95 23.68 2.26 17.08
CA LEU A 95 23.35 1.92 15.69
C LEU A 95 24.30 0.83 15.15
N GLU A 96 23.75 -0.17 14.48
CA GLU A 96 24.52 -1.23 13.84
C GLU A 96 24.09 -1.41 12.39
N ALA A 97 25.06 -1.41 11.46
CA ALA A 97 24.81 -1.56 10.04
C ALA A 97 25.86 -2.45 9.36
N THR A 98 25.49 -3.12 8.26
CA THR A 98 26.42 -3.88 7.43
C THR A 98 26.29 -3.53 5.95
N SER A 99 27.40 -3.66 5.22
CA SER A 99 27.43 -3.58 3.76
C SER A 99 26.50 -4.61 3.14
N VAL A 100 25.93 -4.26 1.99
CA VAL A 100 25.10 -5.15 1.17
C VAL A 100 25.87 -5.69 -0.03
N ASN A 101 25.41 -6.82 -0.56
CA ASN A 101 25.91 -7.44 -1.80
C ASN A 101 27.43 -7.74 -1.84
N CYS A 102 28.03 -8.15 -0.72
CA CYS A 102 29.45 -8.52 -0.65
C CYS A 102 29.69 -9.78 0.17
N TRP A 103 30.56 -10.69 -0.29
CA TRP A 103 30.93 -11.89 0.48
C TRP A 103 32.38 -12.35 0.26
N PRO A 104 33.14 -12.71 1.32
CA PRO A 104 32.76 -12.69 2.74
C PRO A 104 32.78 -11.30 3.39
N SER A 105 33.40 -10.28 2.76
CA SER A 105 33.40 -8.91 3.29
C SER A 105 33.46 -7.87 2.18
N VAL A 106 33.14 -6.62 2.49
CA VAL A 106 33.27 -5.52 1.51
C VAL A 106 34.72 -5.34 1.03
N ASN A 107 35.71 -5.68 1.86
CA ASN A 107 37.13 -5.57 1.53
C ASN A 107 37.67 -6.73 0.67
N PHE A 108 37.09 -7.92 0.84
CA PHE A 108 37.46 -9.13 0.11
C PHE A 108 36.16 -9.80 -0.35
N ASP A 109 35.80 -9.54 -1.61
CA ASP A 109 34.55 -9.97 -2.22
C ASP A 109 34.85 -10.92 -3.38
N ILE A 110 34.44 -12.18 -3.26
CA ILE A 110 34.67 -13.22 -4.27
C ILE A 110 33.85 -12.93 -5.54
N GLY A 111 32.71 -12.25 -5.42
CA GLY A 111 31.91 -11.80 -6.56
C GLY A 111 32.66 -10.87 -7.52
N ALA A 112 33.77 -10.25 -7.08
CA ALA A 112 34.60 -9.38 -7.92
C ALA A 112 35.17 -10.08 -9.18
N ILE A 113 35.16 -11.41 -9.24
CA ILE A 113 35.48 -12.19 -10.45
C ILE A 113 34.55 -11.81 -11.63
N ASN A 114 33.29 -11.44 -11.36
CA ASN A 114 32.35 -11.00 -12.39
C ASN A 114 32.86 -9.78 -13.18
N ASN A 115 33.67 -8.92 -12.55
CA ASN A 115 34.28 -7.77 -13.21
C ASN A 115 35.34 -8.18 -14.26
N LEU A 116 35.99 -9.34 -14.09
CA LEU A 116 36.90 -9.91 -15.10
C LEU A 116 36.12 -10.49 -16.29
N LEU A 117 34.95 -11.07 -16.02
CA LEU A 117 34.03 -11.64 -17.02
C LEU A 117 33.07 -10.62 -17.64
N LYS A 118 33.31 -9.31 -17.43
CA LYS A 118 32.41 -8.22 -17.85
C LYS A 118 31.99 -8.24 -19.33
N VAL A 119 32.80 -8.82 -20.21
CA VAL A 119 32.52 -8.96 -21.65
C VAL A 119 31.35 -9.93 -21.91
N PHE A 120 31.17 -10.94 -21.07
CA PHE A 120 30.07 -11.92 -21.16
C PHE A 120 28.79 -11.44 -20.48
N LEU A 121 28.82 -10.27 -19.85
CA LEU A 121 27.71 -9.69 -19.11
C LEU A 121 27.28 -8.35 -19.74
N PRO A 122 26.88 -8.28 -21.04
CA PRO A 122 26.31 -7.07 -21.63
C PRO A 122 24.92 -6.77 -21.04
N ALA A 123 24.32 -5.64 -21.41
CA ALA A 123 22.89 -5.41 -21.21
C ALA A 123 22.06 -6.56 -21.79
N GLY A 124 20.97 -6.93 -21.10
CA GLY A 124 20.05 -7.97 -21.55
C GLY A 124 20.58 -9.41 -21.58
N PHE A 125 21.82 -9.69 -21.13
CA PHE A 125 22.42 -11.03 -21.19
C PHE A 125 21.55 -12.12 -20.55
N TYR A 126 20.90 -11.80 -19.43
CA TYR A 126 20.06 -12.73 -18.67
C TYR A 126 18.81 -13.19 -19.44
N TYR A 127 18.24 -12.33 -20.30
CA TYR A 127 17.14 -12.71 -21.19
C TYR A 127 17.58 -13.74 -22.24
N LYS A 128 18.83 -13.65 -22.69
CA LYS A 128 19.39 -14.50 -23.75
C LYS A 128 19.91 -15.83 -23.19
N THR A 129 20.42 -15.84 -21.95
CA THR A 129 21.12 -17.01 -21.37
C THR A 129 20.23 -17.86 -20.46
N PHE A 130 19.37 -17.27 -19.62
CA PHE A 130 18.71 -18.02 -18.53
C PHE A 130 17.25 -18.42 -18.82
N MET A 131 16.72 -18.15 -20.01
CA MET A 131 15.34 -18.53 -20.36
C MET A 131 15.22 -19.94 -20.95
N TRP A 132 16.34 -20.62 -21.20
CA TRP A 132 16.36 -21.96 -21.80
C TRP A 132 17.32 -22.91 -21.07
N PRO A 133 16.94 -24.19 -20.85
CA PRO A 133 15.60 -24.77 -21.01
C PRO A 133 14.63 -24.32 -19.90
N LYS A 134 13.32 -24.26 -20.19
CA LYS A 134 12.28 -23.80 -19.23
C LYS A 134 12.28 -24.55 -17.90
N SER A 135 12.65 -25.83 -17.91
CA SER A 135 12.76 -26.68 -16.70
C SER A 135 13.88 -26.24 -15.75
N PHE A 136 14.93 -25.59 -16.27
CA PHE A 136 16.06 -25.11 -15.49
C PHE A 136 15.78 -23.78 -14.79
N TRP A 137 14.85 -22.96 -15.30
CA TRP A 137 14.51 -21.68 -14.67
C TRP A 137 14.18 -21.86 -13.19
N TYR A 138 13.17 -22.68 -12.87
CA TYR A 138 12.71 -22.87 -11.48
C TYR A 138 13.68 -23.67 -10.61
N LYS A 139 14.45 -24.59 -11.20
CA LYS A 139 15.27 -25.56 -10.45
C LYS A 139 16.72 -25.12 -10.27
N VAL A 140 17.26 -24.33 -11.21
CA VAL A 140 18.67 -23.98 -11.27
C VAL A 140 18.83 -22.46 -11.30
N TYR A 141 18.37 -21.77 -12.32
CA TYR A 141 18.72 -20.35 -12.50
C TYR A 141 18.08 -19.45 -11.44
N GLU A 142 16.77 -19.57 -11.20
CA GLU A 142 16.03 -18.70 -10.29
C GLU A 142 16.57 -18.74 -8.84
N PRO A 143 16.81 -19.93 -8.22
CA PRO A 143 17.36 -19.97 -6.86
C PRO A 143 18.71 -19.26 -6.71
N PHE A 144 19.64 -19.47 -7.65
CA PHE A 144 20.96 -18.84 -7.61
C PHE A 144 20.88 -17.33 -7.89
N ILE A 145 20.09 -16.92 -8.90
CA ILE A 145 19.89 -15.51 -9.23
C ILE A 145 19.24 -14.77 -8.05
N ARG A 146 18.20 -15.33 -7.41
CA ARG A 146 17.57 -14.70 -6.24
C ARG A 146 18.55 -14.49 -5.07
N LYS A 147 19.51 -15.41 -4.89
CA LYS A 147 20.54 -15.28 -3.86
C LYS A 147 21.61 -14.24 -4.23
N ALA A 148 21.92 -14.08 -5.52
CA ALA A 148 22.96 -13.17 -6.01
C ALA A 148 22.45 -11.75 -6.34
N ALA A 149 21.16 -11.58 -6.65
CA ALA A 149 20.57 -10.33 -7.14
C ALA A 149 19.87 -9.49 -6.05
N GLY A 150 20.02 -9.83 -4.77
CA GLY A 150 19.49 -9.04 -3.66
C GLY A 150 20.51 -8.03 -3.12
N LEU A 151 20.08 -6.82 -2.76
CA LEU A 151 20.89 -5.90 -1.95
C LEU A 151 20.75 -6.26 -0.46
N GLY A 152 19.69 -5.77 0.20
CA GLY A 152 19.34 -6.10 1.59
C GLY A 152 18.39 -7.29 1.72
N VAL A 153 18.31 -7.84 2.94
CA VAL A 153 17.45 -8.99 3.29
C VAL A 153 16.31 -8.54 4.20
N ALA A 154 15.07 -8.78 3.76
CA ALA A 154 13.90 -8.51 4.59
C ALA A 154 13.72 -9.59 5.68
N SER A 155 13.31 -9.18 6.88
CA SER A 155 12.99 -10.10 7.97
C SER A 155 11.71 -10.90 7.67
N ILE A 156 11.71 -12.18 8.02
CA ILE A 156 10.50 -13.03 8.03
C ILE A 156 9.71 -12.91 9.34
N LYS A 157 10.24 -12.20 10.34
CA LYS A 157 9.56 -11.95 11.61
C LYS A 157 8.58 -10.80 11.45
N HIS A 158 7.49 -10.86 12.21
CA HIS A 158 6.49 -9.78 12.26
C HIS A 158 7.12 -8.48 12.79
N ASP A 159 6.91 -7.37 12.09
CA ASP A 159 7.29 -6.03 12.51
C ASP A 159 6.50 -5.61 13.75
N LYS A 160 7.18 -5.26 14.85
CA LYS A 160 6.54 -4.91 16.13
C LYS A 160 6.32 -3.42 16.28
N GLU A 161 6.78 -2.61 15.33
CA GLU A 161 6.65 -1.17 15.36
C GLU A 161 5.20 -0.74 15.16
N ARG A 162 4.88 0.42 15.72
CA ARG A 162 3.58 1.05 15.55
C ARG A 162 3.67 2.06 14.41
N TYR A 163 2.67 2.09 13.56
CA TYR A 163 2.52 3.09 12.49
C TYR A 163 1.16 3.74 12.60
N GLU A 164 1.03 5.00 12.18
CA GLU A 164 -0.22 5.75 12.26
C GLU A 164 -0.48 6.57 11.01
N HIS A 165 -1.75 6.87 10.79
CA HIS A 165 -2.20 7.80 9.76
C HIS A 165 -2.68 9.09 10.41
N LYS A 166 -2.56 10.20 9.68
CA LYS A 166 -3.09 11.49 10.07
C LYS A 166 -3.71 12.18 8.86
N TYR A 167 -4.86 12.80 9.05
CA TYR A 167 -5.60 13.49 7.99
C TYR A 167 -5.65 14.97 8.34
N GLU A 168 -5.29 15.84 7.40
CA GLU A 168 -5.23 17.29 7.62
C GLU A 168 -5.68 18.08 6.40
N TYR A 169 -6.08 19.32 6.67
CA TYR A 169 -6.44 20.31 5.67
C TYR A 169 -5.63 21.58 5.88
N CYS A 170 -5.19 22.21 4.78
CA CYS A 170 -4.53 23.50 4.84
C CYS A 170 -4.96 24.38 3.67
N ASP A 171 -4.70 25.67 3.79
CA ASP A 171 -4.89 26.60 2.68
C ASP A 171 -3.72 26.43 1.70
N ILE A 172 -2.48 26.40 2.20
CA ILE A 172 -1.28 26.26 1.38
C ILE A 172 -0.36 25.18 1.96
N LEU A 173 -0.05 24.15 1.17
CA LEU A 173 1.01 23.19 1.49
C LEU A 173 2.27 23.54 0.71
N ILE A 174 3.41 23.55 1.39
CA ILE A 174 4.71 23.90 0.83
C ILE A 174 5.65 22.71 0.99
N ALA A 175 6.13 22.16 -0.13
CA ALA A 175 7.00 21.00 -0.16
C ALA A 175 8.47 21.43 -0.40
N GLY A 176 9.28 21.39 0.66
CA GLY A 176 10.68 21.80 0.70
C GLY A 176 10.89 23.10 1.49
N SER A 177 11.90 23.14 2.36
CA SER A 177 12.22 24.31 3.19
C SER A 177 13.49 25.06 2.76
N GLY A 178 13.82 24.99 1.48
CA GLY A 178 14.82 25.87 0.87
C GLY A 178 14.38 27.34 0.85
N PRO A 179 15.17 28.25 0.24
CA PRO A 179 14.88 29.68 0.23
C PRO A 179 13.49 30.01 -0.31
N SER A 180 13.04 29.33 -1.39
CA SER A 180 11.70 29.53 -1.94
C SER A 180 10.60 29.10 -0.97
N GLY A 181 10.76 27.94 -0.34
CA GLY A 181 9.78 27.38 0.58
C GLY A 181 9.61 28.23 1.83
N LEU A 182 10.72 28.69 2.42
CA LEU A 182 10.70 29.58 3.59
C LEU A 182 10.06 30.92 3.28
N ALA A 183 10.48 31.56 2.18
CA ALA A 183 9.93 32.85 1.74
C ALA A 183 8.41 32.77 1.50
N SER A 184 7.96 31.74 0.78
CA SER A 184 6.53 31.53 0.53
C SER A 184 5.75 31.21 1.80
N ALA A 185 6.28 30.35 2.68
CA ALA A 185 5.63 30.00 3.94
C ALA A 185 5.43 31.22 4.82
N TYR A 186 6.49 32.02 4.96
CA TYR A 186 6.48 33.21 5.78
C TYR A 186 5.51 34.27 5.26
N ALA A 187 5.57 34.59 3.95
CA ALA A 187 4.67 35.54 3.33
C ALA A 187 3.20 35.09 3.42
N ALA A 188 2.93 33.81 3.16
CA ALA A 188 1.57 33.27 3.23
C ALA A 188 1.00 33.29 4.65
N ALA A 189 1.81 32.86 5.62
CA ALA A 189 1.40 32.73 7.02
C ALA A 189 1.19 34.09 7.69
N LYS A 190 2.07 35.08 7.46
CA LYS A 190 1.87 36.46 7.95
C LYS A 190 0.62 37.12 7.37
N ASN A 191 0.22 36.70 6.18
CA ASN A 191 -1.03 37.15 5.55
C ASN A 191 -2.26 36.30 5.95
N GLY A 192 -2.12 35.37 6.92
CA GLY A 192 -3.24 34.70 7.58
C GLY A 192 -3.63 33.32 7.04
N ALA A 193 -3.00 32.81 5.99
CA ALA A 193 -3.32 31.48 5.46
C ALA A 193 -2.90 30.37 6.43
N ARG A 194 -3.65 29.26 6.48
CA ARG A 194 -3.19 28.04 7.18
C ARG A 194 -2.15 27.33 6.33
N VAL A 195 -0.91 27.29 6.81
CA VAL A 195 0.25 26.79 6.07
C VAL A 195 0.75 25.48 6.66
N ILE A 196 1.08 24.52 5.81
CA ILE A 196 1.93 23.38 6.18
C ILE A 196 3.25 23.52 5.41
N LEU A 197 4.38 23.55 6.13
CA LEU A 197 5.72 23.53 5.56
C LEU A 197 6.38 22.17 5.86
N ALA A 198 6.70 21.41 4.81
CA ALA A 198 7.27 20.08 4.91
C ALA A 198 8.71 20.03 4.37
N GLU A 199 9.61 19.41 5.14
CA GLU A 199 11.03 19.24 4.83
C GLU A 199 11.42 17.77 5.03
N ASP A 200 12.09 17.16 4.06
CA ASP A 200 12.50 15.75 4.13
C ASP A 200 13.73 15.54 5.03
N LYS A 201 14.66 16.50 5.07
CA LYS A 201 15.85 16.45 5.94
C LYS A 201 15.53 16.76 7.40
N PRO A 202 16.43 16.44 8.36
CA PRO A 202 16.27 16.83 9.76
C PRO A 202 16.47 18.32 10.02
N ARG A 203 17.15 19.05 9.13
CA ARG A 203 17.41 20.49 9.24
C ARG A 203 16.64 21.24 8.16
N PHE A 204 16.10 22.40 8.52
CA PHE A 204 15.46 23.32 7.58
C PHE A 204 16.50 24.23 6.91
N GLY A 205 16.13 24.87 5.80
CA GLY A 205 16.93 25.91 5.13
C GLY A 205 17.48 25.50 3.76
N GLY A 206 17.49 24.20 3.45
CA GLY A 206 17.97 23.69 2.15
C GLY A 206 19.39 24.21 1.83
N THR A 207 19.55 24.80 0.65
CA THR A 207 20.85 25.32 0.16
C THR A 207 21.38 26.50 0.98
N LEU A 208 20.55 27.21 1.75
CA LEU A 208 21.02 28.30 2.62
C LEU A 208 21.99 27.83 3.72
N LEU A 209 22.00 26.53 4.03
CA LEU A 209 22.95 25.94 4.97
C LEU A 209 24.36 25.78 4.40
N THR A 210 24.52 25.83 3.08
CA THR A 210 25.78 25.59 2.37
C THR A 210 26.23 26.75 1.47
N SER A 211 25.36 27.73 1.21
CA SER A 211 25.66 28.91 0.39
C SER A 211 26.28 30.05 1.20
N GLU A 212 27.24 30.75 0.58
CA GLU A 212 27.87 31.97 1.13
C GLU A 212 27.14 33.20 0.59
N VAL A 213 26.00 33.53 1.21
CA VAL A 213 25.09 34.59 0.79
C VAL A 213 24.64 35.41 1.99
N ASN A 214 24.35 36.70 1.77
CA ASN A 214 23.73 37.57 2.77
C ASN A 214 22.30 37.94 2.34
N ILE A 215 21.37 37.87 3.28
CA ILE A 215 19.97 38.26 3.13
C ILE A 215 19.71 39.38 4.15
N GLY A 216 19.60 40.61 3.69
CA GLY A 216 19.69 41.79 4.57
C GLY A 216 21.01 41.81 5.33
N ASN A 217 20.95 41.92 6.67
CA ASN A 217 22.11 41.93 7.56
C ASN A 217 22.45 40.55 8.15
N GLN A 218 21.91 39.47 7.59
CA GLN A 218 22.04 38.11 8.10
C GLN A 218 22.70 37.22 7.05
N THR A 219 23.45 36.22 7.51
CA THR A 219 23.84 35.11 6.64
C THR A 219 22.61 34.30 6.21
N GLY A 220 22.68 33.60 5.09
CA GLY A 220 21.57 32.74 4.63
C GLY A 220 21.09 31.74 5.68
N LYS A 221 22.01 31.16 6.45
CA LYS A 221 21.71 30.25 7.56
C LYS A 221 20.94 30.95 8.68
N GLU A 222 21.44 32.08 9.18
CA GLU A 222 20.80 32.83 10.27
C GLU A 222 19.38 33.28 9.88
N TRP A 223 19.22 33.74 8.64
CA TRP A 223 17.90 34.09 8.11
C TRP A 223 16.93 32.90 8.13
N ALA A 224 17.38 31.73 7.67
CA ALA A 224 16.55 30.52 7.68
C ALA A 224 16.15 30.08 9.10
N GLU A 225 17.09 30.14 10.05
CA GLU A 225 16.84 29.82 11.46
C GLU A 225 15.80 30.76 12.09
N ASN A 226 15.90 32.06 11.82
CA ASN A 226 14.97 33.07 12.32
C ASN A 226 13.56 32.90 11.73
N ILE A 227 13.43 32.73 10.41
CA ILE A 227 12.14 32.53 9.76
C ILE A 227 11.45 31.26 10.29
N ILE A 228 12.20 30.17 10.48
CA ILE A 228 11.65 28.92 11.04
C ILE A 228 11.22 29.11 12.49
N ALA A 229 11.97 29.86 13.30
CA ALA A 229 11.58 30.16 14.67
C ALA A 229 10.24 30.91 14.70
N GLU A 230 10.09 31.96 13.90
CA GLU A 230 8.82 32.70 13.78
C GLU A 230 7.68 31.81 13.28
N LEU A 231 7.89 31.03 12.23
CA LEU A 231 6.87 30.13 11.67
C LEU A 231 6.36 29.10 12.69
N LYS A 232 7.22 28.62 13.60
CA LYS A 232 6.82 27.66 14.64
C LYS A 232 5.95 28.28 15.74
N GLU A 233 6.04 29.59 15.94
CA GLU A 233 5.23 30.33 16.93
C GLU A 233 3.86 30.72 16.37
N MET A 234 3.67 30.68 15.05
CA MET A 234 2.42 31.05 14.41
C MET A 234 1.35 29.95 14.55
N PRO A 235 0.15 30.26 15.08
CA PRO A 235 -0.91 29.26 15.33
C PRO A 235 -1.53 28.69 14.04
N ASN A 236 -1.38 29.39 12.92
CA ASN A 236 -1.85 28.98 11.60
C ASN A 236 -0.82 28.17 10.80
N VAL A 237 0.31 27.78 11.40
CA VAL A 237 1.40 27.09 10.69
C VAL A 237 1.73 25.75 11.32
N ILE A 238 1.89 24.72 10.48
CA ILE A 238 2.48 23.44 10.86
C ILE A 238 3.82 23.30 10.14
N VAL A 239 4.91 23.33 10.91
CA VAL A 239 6.28 23.11 10.40
C VAL A 239 6.72 21.68 10.71
N ARG A 240 7.16 20.93 9.69
CA ARG A 240 7.57 19.53 9.82
C ARG A 240 8.87 19.26 9.07
N ASN A 241 9.88 18.78 9.79
CA ASN A 241 11.08 18.15 9.23
C ASN A 241 10.95 16.64 9.24
N ARG A 242 11.92 15.92 8.66
CA ARG A 242 11.87 14.45 8.52
C ARG A 242 10.57 13.97 7.87
N SER A 243 10.01 14.80 7.00
CA SER A 243 8.64 14.75 6.51
C SER A 243 8.63 14.90 5.00
N GLN A 244 8.79 13.76 4.32
CA GLN A 244 8.86 13.72 2.87
C GLN A 244 7.47 13.72 2.26
N VAL A 245 7.10 14.79 1.56
CA VAL A 245 6.00 14.74 0.60
C VAL A 245 6.45 13.88 -0.57
N PHE A 246 5.82 12.70 -0.75
CA PHE A 246 6.26 11.73 -1.75
C PHE A 246 5.24 11.49 -2.86
N GLY A 247 3.98 11.87 -2.64
CA GLY A 247 2.88 11.61 -3.55
C GLY A 247 1.95 12.81 -3.72
N TYR A 248 1.65 13.16 -4.97
CA TYR A 248 0.62 14.12 -5.37
C TYR A 248 -0.49 13.38 -6.13
N TYR A 249 -1.74 13.51 -5.67
CA TYR A 249 -2.93 12.89 -6.25
C TYR A 249 -4.02 13.95 -6.52
N ASP A 250 -5.14 13.52 -7.11
CA ASP A 250 -6.22 14.39 -7.57
C ASP A 250 -6.80 15.31 -6.47
N HIS A 251 -7.21 16.50 -6.91
CA HIS A 251 -7.80 17.58 -6.12
C HIS A 251 -6.86 18.08 -5.00
N ASN A 252 -5.56 18.18 -5.28
CA ASN A 252 -4.54 18.59 -4.31
C ASN A 252 -4.54 17.71 -3.04
N MET A 253 -4.63 16.38 -3.22
CA MET A 253 -4.33 15.43 -2.16
C MET A 253 -2.84 15.10 -2.18
N LEU A 254 -2.15 15.37 -1.07
CA LEU A 254 -0.74 15.03 -0.94
C LEU A 254 -0.56 14.02 0.18
N VAL A 255 0.39 13.11 -0.04
CA VAL A 255 0.77 12.11 0.95
C VAL A 255 2.21 12.35 1.37
N MET A 256 2.40 12.46 2.68
CA MET A 256 3.68 12.79 3.31
C MET A 256 4.05 11.73 4.36
N SER A 257 5.29 11.27 4.33
CA SER A 257 5.83 10.32 5.31
C SER A 257 6.68 11.05 6.34
N GLU A 258 6.25 11.06 7.60
CA GLU A 258 6.95 11.65 8.74
C GLU A 258 7.67 10.55 9.54
N LYS A 259 9.01 10.66 9.64
CA LYS A 259 9.86 9.76 10.45
C LYS A 259 9.97 10.27 11.88
N LEU A 260 9.37 9.57 12.84
CA LEU A 260 9.25 10.01 14.25
C LEU A 260 10.27 9.37 15.19
N SER A 261 10.63 8.10 14.96
CA SER A 261 11.62 7.40 15.81
C SER A 261 12.73 6.69 15.02
N ASP A 262 12.81 6.86 13.70
CA ASP A 262 13.86 6.29 12.85
C ASP A 262 15.28 6.75 13.25
N HIS A 263 15.38 7.94 13.85
CA HIS A 263 16.60 8.55 14.38
C HIS A 263 16.84 8.26 15.87
N LEU A 264 16.04 7.38 16.49
CA LEU A 264 16.14 7.01 17.90
C LEU A 264 16.52 5.52 18.04
N PRO A 265 17.22 5.13 19.13
CA PRO A 265 17.58 3.73 19.36
C PRO A 265 16.36 2.83 19.56
N LYS A 266 15.26 3.39 20.08
CA LYS A 266 14.02 2.66 20.32
C LYS A 266 12.81 3.59 20.25
N THR A 267 11.72 3.07 19.68
CA THR A 267 10.41 3.72 19.72
C THR A 267 9.81 3.65 21.13
N LYS A 268 9.34 4.79 21.66
CA LYS A 268 8.64 4.84 22.96
C LYS A 268 7.35 4.02 22.90
N LYS A 269 6.93 3.44 24.03
CA LYS A 269 5.67 2.70 24.12
C LYS A 269 4.51 3.58 23.63
N TYR A 270 3.64 3.02 22.80
CA TYR A 270 2.48 3.69 22.19
C TYR A 270 2.77 4.84 21.22
N HIS A 271 4.03 5.17 20.94
CA HIS A 271 4.38 6.14 19.91
C HIS A 271 4.57 5.43 18.56
N PRO A 272 4.15 6.03 17.43
CA PRO A 272 4.45 5.49 16.13
C PRO A 272 5.93 5.69 15.76
N LYS A 273 6.48 4.74 14.99
CA LYS A 273 7.77 4.87 14.34
C LYS A 273 7.72 5.88 13.19
N GLN A 274 6.72 5.73 12.34
CA GLN A 274 6.43 6.63 11.23
C GLN A 274 4.94 6.97 11.21
N ARG A 275 4.63 8.16 10.70
CA ARG A 275 3.26 8.62 10.48
C ARG A 275 3.06 8.98 9.02
N LEU A 276 1.99 8.48 8.43
CA LEU A 276 1.56 8.85 7.08
C LEU A 276 0.51 9.95 7.16
N TRP A 277 0.76 11.07 6.50
CA TRP A 277 -0.16 12.19 6.44
C TRP A 277 -0.91 12.19 5.11
N TYR A 278 -2.22 12.39 5.16
CA TYR A 278 -3.10 12.66 4.04
C TYR A 278 -3.54 14.12 4.14
N ILE A 279 -3.01 14.96 3.25
CA ILE A 279 -3.17 16.41 3.32
C ILE A 279 -3.99 16.88 2.13
N ARG A 280 -5.12 17.53 2.39
CA ARG A 280 -5.91 18.24 1.38
C ARG A 280 -5.59 19.72 1.42
N ALA A 281 -4.90 20.22 0.40
CA ALA A 281 -4.51 21.64 0.31
C ALA A 281 -5.40 22.40 -0.69
N LYS A 282 -5.70 23.68 -0.46
CA LYS A 282 -6.36 24.51 -1.50
C LYS A 282 -5.40 24.87 -2.62
N GLU A 283 -4.17 25.23 -2.26
CA GLU A 283 -3.06 25.53 -3.17
C GLU A 283 -1.80 24.79 -2.70
N VAL A 284 -0.91 24.47 -3.64
CA VAL A 284 0.36 23.77 -3.34
C VAL A 284 1.53 24.55 -3.93
N LEU A 285 2.55 24.81 -3.11
CA LEU A 285 3.82 25.37 -3.58
C LEU A 285 4.92 24.31 -3.54
N ILE A 286 5.44 23.96 -4.71
CA ILE A 286 6.50 22.97 -4.88
C ILE A 286 7.85 23.71 -4.84
N SER A 287 8.60 23.50 -3.77
CA SER A 287 9.93 24.10 -3.51
C SER A 287 10.99 23.01 -3.32
N SER A 288 10.92 21.95 -4.14
CA SER A 288 11.72 20.72 -4.06
C SER A 288 13.17 20.87 -4.56
N GLY A 289 13.59 22.09 -4.93
CA GLY A 289 14.94 22.39 -5.38
C GLY A 289 15.38 21.62 -6.63
N SER A 290 16.68 21.33 -6.71
CA SER A 290 17.33 20.64 -7.83
C SER A 290 18.43 19.71 -7.33
N ILE A 291 18.70 18.63 -8.06
CA ILE A 291 19.75 17.66 -7.77
C ILE A 291 20.92 17.89 -8.74
N GLU A 292 22.16 17.87 -8.23
CA GLU A 292 23.35 18.04 -9.07
C GLU A 292 23.56 16.82 -9.97
N ARG A 293 23.98 17.08 -11.21
CA ARG A 293 24.21 16.06 -12.23
C ARG A 293 25.63 15.52 -12.14
N PRO A 294 25.82 14.20 -12.34
CA PRO A 294 27.16 13.65 -12.57
C PRO A 294 27.72 14.10 -13.92
N LEU A 295 29.06 14.11 -14.02
CA LEU A 295 29.78 14.02 -15.30
C LEU A 295 30.21 12.57 -15.53
N VAL A 296 30.07 12.08 -16.77
CA VAL A 296 30.33 10.68 -17.12
C VAL A 296 31.74 10.53 -17.66
N PHE A 297 32.57 9.70 -17.01
CA PHE A 297 33.96 9.45 -17.40
C PHE A 297 34.42 8.05 -16.96
N GLY A 298 35.66 7.68 -17.28
CA GLY A 298 36.19 6.35 -16.98
C GLY A 298 36.29 6.05 -15.48
N ASN A 299 35.79 4.90 -15.05
CA ASN A 299 35.74 4.46 -13.65
C ASN A 299 35.13 5.51 -12.69
N ASN A 300 34.15 6.27 -13.16
CA ASN A 300 33.43 7.27 -12.37
C ASN A 300 32.60 6.69 -11.21
N ASP A 301 32.66 5.37 -10.98
CA ASP A 301 32.09 4.66 -9.85
C ASP A 301 33.07 4.41 -8.69
N THR A 302 34.35 4.73 -8.89
CA THR A 302 35.41 4.45 -7.92
C THR A 302 35.13 5.17 -6.59
N PRO A 303 35.24 4.51 -5.42
CA PRO A 303 35.03 5.17 -4.14
C PRO A 303 35.91 6.41 -3.97
N GLY A 304 35.32 7.55 -3.61
CA GLY A 304 35.99 8.86 -3.59
C GLY A 304 35.61 9.76 -4.78
N VAL A 305 34.93 9.23 -5.80
CA VAL A 305 34.19 10.04 -6.77
C VAL A 305 32.80 10.34 -6.18
N MET A 306 32.40 11.62 -6.13
CA MET A 306 31.09 12.05 -5.64
C MET A 306 30.66 13.39 -6.21
N LEU A 307 29.39 13.76 -6.02
CA LEU A 307 28.88 15.08 -6.39
C LEU A 307 29.61 16.19 -5.61
N SER A 308 29.88 17.30 -6.30
CA SER A 308 30.54 18.48 -5.70
C SER A 308 29.70 19.11 -4.60
N SER A 309 28.39 19.21 -4.82
CA SER A 309 27.40 19.65 -3.84
C SER A 309 27.36 18.75 -2.60
N ALA A 310 27.49 17.43 -2.77
CA ALA A 310 27.59 16.50 -1.65
C ALA A 310 28.88 16.71 -0.84
N ALA A 311 30.02 16.89 -1.52
CA ALA A 311 31.29 17.20 -0.86
C ALA A 311 31.21 18.51 -0.05
N LYS A 312 30.59 19.54 -0.62
CA LYS A 312 30.32 20.82 0.06
C LYS A 312 29.40 20.64 1.27
N GLU A 313 28.35 19.83 1.17
CA GLU A 313 27.44 19.53 2.28
C GLU A 313 28.15 18.75 3.40
N TYR A 314 28.94 17.71 3.08
CA TYR A 314 29.77 17.00 4.07
C TYR A 314 30.69 17.95 4.82
N LEU A 315 31.33 18.89 4.12
CA LEU A 315 32.22 19.88 4.72
C LEU A 315 31.43 20.88 5.59
N LYS A 316 30.42 21.55 5.05
CA LYS A 316 29.72 22.67 5.72
C LYS A 316 28.74 22.23 6.80
N VAL A 317 28.00 21.16 6.57
CA VAL A 317 26.94 20.69 7.48
C VAL A 317 27.48 19.69 8.50
N TYR A 318 28.44 18.85 8.11
CA TYR A 318 28.95 17.79 9.00
C TYR A 318 30.39 18.01 9.47
N GLY A 319 31.11 19.00 8.92
CA GLY A 319 32.52 19.23 9.26
C GLY A 319 33.42 18.10 8.79
N VAL A 320 33.09 17.43 7.68
CA VAL A 320 33.78 16.22 7.19
C VAL A 320 34.44 16.49 5.84
N LEU A 321 35.73 16.20 5.75
CA LEU A 321 36.46 16.14 4.50
C LEU A 321 36.19 14.81 3.78
N VAL A 322 35.88 14.89 2.50
CA VAL A 322 35.69 13.69 1.65
C VAL A 322 37.01 13.16 1.07
N GLY A 323 38.06 13.97 1.17
CA GLY A 323 39.44 13.70 0.76
C GLY A 323 40.35 14.85 1.22
N LYS A 324 41.66 14.65 1.16
CA LYS A 324 42.69 15.64 1.55
C LYS A 324 43.40 16.28 0.35
N LYS A 325 43.19 15.75 -0.85
CA LYS A 325 43.68 16.28 -2.13
C LYS A 325 42.54 16.27 -3.15
N PRO A 326 41.55 17.18 -3.00
CA PRO A 326 40.35 17.18 -3.83
C PRO A 326 40.63 17.66 -5.25
N LEU A 327 40.24 16.85 -6.23
CA LEU A 327 40.15 17.26 -7.63
C LEU A 327 38.69 17.63 -7.95
N ILE A 328 38.45 18.88 -8.31
CA ILE A 328 37.12 19.35 -8.74
C ILE A 328 37.05 19.21 -10.25
N PHE A 329 36.05 18.48 -10.75
CA PHE A 329 35.77 18.35 -12.17
C PHE A 329 34.42 18.97 -12.50
N THR A 330 34.41 20.07 -13.24
CA THR A 330 33.20 20.87 -13.43
C THR A 330 33.03 21.41 -14.85
N ASN A 331 31.77 21.66 -15.19
CA ASN A 331 31.35 22.39 -16.39
C ASN A 331 30.66 23.73 -16.06
N ASN A 332 30.68 24.17 -14.79
CA ASN A 332 29.93 25.32 -14.28
C ASN A 332 30.58 25.92 -13.01
N ASP A 333 30.04 27.01 -12.50
CA ASP A 333 30.65 27.74 -11.38
C ASP A 333 30.41 27.07 -10.00
N SER A 334 29.41 26.19 -9.86
CA SER A 334 29.12 25.50 -8.59
C SER A 334 30.29 24.63 -8.11
N GLY A 335 31.11 24.12 -9.03
CA GLY A 335 32.34 23.40 -8.69
C GLY A 335 33.36 24.28 -7.96
N TYR A 336 33.48 25.55 -8.37
CA TYR A 336 34.43 26.50 -7.79
C TYR A 336 34.06 26.82 -6.34
N GLU A 337 32.76 26.94 -6.03
CA GLU A 337 32.31 27.15 -4.65
C GLU A 337 32.82 26.06 -3.71
N THR A 338 32.74 24.80 -4.13
CA THR A 338 33.26 23.67 -3.34
C THR A 338 34.78 23.74 -3.20
N ALA A 339 35.51 24.12 -4.26
CA ALA A 339 36.95 24.32 -4.21
C ALA A 339 37.33 25.40 -3.19
N ILE A 340 36.65 26.55 -3.24
CA ILE A 340 36.86 27.68 -2.33
C ILE A 340 36.63 27.24 -0.89
N GLU A 341 35.58 26.46 -0.60
CA GLU A 341 35.33 25.97 0.75
C GLU A 341 36.41 24.99 1.23
N PHE A 342 37.00 24.15 0.36
CA PHE A 342 38.18 23.37 0.73
C PHE A 342 39.38 24.28 1.08
N LYS A 343 39.64 25.27 0.23
CA LYS A 343 40.76 26.21 0.40
C LYS A 343 40.66 27.02 1.68
N LYS A 344 39.46 27.55 2.01
CA LYS A 344 39.17 28.24 3.28
C LYS A 344 39.42 27.37 4.51
N ASN A 345 39.40 26.04 4.36
CA ASN A 345 39.64 25.08 5.43
C ASN A 345 41.03 24.42 5.34
N GLY A 346 41.98 25.06 4.64
CA GLY A 346 43.38 24.64 4.59
C GLY A 346 43.66 23.40 3.73
N ILE A 347 42.72 23.03 2.85
CA ILE A 347 42.88 21.92 1.90
C ILE A 347 43.10 22.51 0.51
N GLU A 348 44.12 22.06 -0.21
CA GLU A 348 44.47 22.57 -1.54
C GLU A 348 43.71 21.81 -2.64
N PRO A 349 42.69 22.40 -3.28
CA PRO A 349 42.00 21.79 -4.40
C PRO A 349 42.70 22.06 -5.74
N ILE A 350 42.41 21.22 -6.72
CA ILE A 350 42.73 21.47 -8.13
C ILE A 350 41.42 21.47 -8.92
N ILE A 351 41.23 22.46 -9.78
CA ILE A 351 40.02 22.58 -10.60
C ILE A 351 40.35 22.21 -12.05
N LEU A 352 39.58 21.28 -12.60
CA LEU A 352 39.50 21.02 -14.04
C LEU A 352 38.15 21.52 -14.54
N ASP A 353 38.20 22.54 -15.38
CA ASP A 353 37.02 23.13 -15.98
C ASP A 353 36.97 22.76 -17.46
N THR A 354 35.82 22.27 -17.91
CA THR A 354 35.63 21.93 -19.32
C THR A 354 35.62 23.18 -20.21
N ARG A 355 35.34 24.36 -19.65
CA ARG A 355 35.25 25.64 -20.35
C ARG A 355 36.62 26.22 -20.67
N LYS A 356 36.69 27.01 -21.74
CA LYS A 356 37.94 27.55 -22.30
C LYS A 356 38.46 28.81 -21.60
N ASP A 357 37.57 29.76 -21.32
CA ASP A 357 37.88 31.03 -20.63
C ASP A 357 36.61 31.61 -19.96
N PRO A 358 36.02 30.92 -18.98
CA PRO A 358 34.86 31.44 -18.24
C PRO A 358 35.29 32.58 -17.29
N LYS A 359 34.43 33.59 -17.11
CA LYS A 359 34.70 34.74 -16.24
C LYS A 359 33.51 35.05 -15.32
N SER A 360 33.69 34.86 -14.02
CA SER A 360 32.68 35.17 -13.00
C SER A 360 33.34 35.61 -11.70
N GLU A 361 32.57 36.22 -10.80
CA GLU A 361 33.06 36.66 -9.48
C GLU A 361 33.60 35.48 -8.66
N ILE A 362 32.98 34.31 -8.78
CA ILE A 362 33.39 33.08 -8.10
C ILE A 362 34.74 32.56 -8.65
N ILE A 363 34.94 32.65 -9.97
CA ILE A 363 36.21 32.26 -10.59
C ILE A 363 37.33 33.22 -10.20
N THR A 364 37.05 34.53 -10.17
CA THR A 364 38.02 35.54 -9.70
C THR A 364 38.45 35.26 -8.26
N GLU A 365 37.51 34.98 -7.36
CA GLU A 365 37.85 34.60 -5.98
C GLU A 365 38.72 33.34 -5.90
N ALA A 366 38.44 32.31 -6.72
CA ALA A 366 39.26 31.10 -6.74
C ALA A 366 40.71 31.40 -7.19
N ILE A 367 40.88 32.30 -8.18
CA ILE A 367 42.19 32.78 -8.64
C ILE A 367 42.89 33.58 -7.54
N ASP A 368 42.18 34.50 -6.88
CA ASP A 368 42.72 35.34 -5.80
C ASP A 368 43.16 34.52 -4.58
N LEU A 369 42.46 33.42 -4.30
CA LEU A 369 42.86 32.44 -3.28
C LEU A 369 44.04 31.56 -3.73
N GLY A 370 44.52 31.67 -4.97
CA GLY A 370 45.63 30.91 -5.51
C GLY A 370 45.30 29.44 -5.80
N ILE A 371 44.03 29.12 -6.11
CA ILE A 371 43.63 27.76 -6.47
C ILE A 371 44.16 27.41 -7.87
N GLN A 372 44.73 26.22 -8.03
CA GLN A 372 45.20 25.75 -9.34
C GLN A 372 44.02 25.40 -10.24
N ILE A 373 43.92 26.07 -11.40
CA ILE A 373 42.86 25.87 -12.38
C ILE A 373 43.45 25.43 -13.73
N LYS A 374 42.88 24.39 -14.33
CA LYS A 374 43.15 23.98 -15.72
C LYS A 374 41.87 24.10 -16.56
N PHE A 375 41.85 25.07 -17.48
CA PHE A 375 40.75 25.28 -18.43
C PHE A 375 40.87 24.37 -19.65
N SER A 376 39.72 24.01 -20.23
CA SER A 376 39.61 22.98 -21.28
C SER A 376 40.24 21.65 -20.87
N TYR A 377 40.09 21.22 -19.61
CA TYR A 377 40.56 19.93 -19.13
C TYR A 377 39.41 19.05 -18.64
N VAL A 378 39.57 17.73 -18.80
CA VAL A 378 38.62 16.72 -18.33
C VAL A 378 39.31 15.64 -17.52
N VAL A 379 38.57 15.04 -16.59
CA VAL A 379 38.95 13.76 -16.00
C VAL A 379 38.62 12.65 -17.00
N VAL A 380 39.64 12.00 -17.55
CA VAL A 380 39.48 10.87 -18.46
C VAL A 380 39.11 9.60 -17.70
N ALA A 381 39.83 9.32 -16.61
CA ALA A 381 39.51 8.18 -15.74
C ALA A 381 39.98 8.37 -14.29
N ALA A 382 39.15 7.95 -13.33
CA ALA A 382 39.61 7.75 -11.96
C ALA A 382 40.55 6.55 -11.88
N LYS A 383 41.63 6.68 -11.09
CA LYS A 383 42.60 5.62 -10.82
C LYS A 383 42.57 5.25 -9.35
N GLY A 384 42.62 3.94 -9.11
CA GLY A 384 42.41 3.34 -7.79
C GLY A 384 41.31 2.29 -7.84
N TYR A 385 41.39 1.29 -6.97
CA TYR A 385 40.38 0.22 -6.93
C TYR A 385 39.39 0.42 -5.78
N LYS A 386 39.88 0.44 -4.54
CA LYS A 386 39.05 0.60 -3.33
C LYS A 386 38.83 2.06 -2.89
N LYS A 387 39.65 2.97 -3.41
CA LYS A 387 39.57 4.43 -3.24
C LYS A 387 40.35 5.08 -4.38
N VAL A 388 39.91 6.26 -4.82
CA VAL A 388 40.70 7.12 -5.73
C VAL A 388 42.08 7.39 -5.11
N LYS A 389 43.12 7.31 -5.94
CA LYS A 389 44.52 7.66 -5.61
C LYS A 389 45.13 8.68 -6.57
N SER A 390 44.61 8.74 -7.78
CA SER A 390 44.98 9.70 -8.82
C SER A 390 43.88 9.74 -9.88
N ALA A 391 43.99 10.69 -10.80
CA ALA A 391 43.15 10.79 -11.98
C ALA A 391 44.01 10.88 -13.23
N GLU A 392 43.57 10.23 -14.30
CA GLU A 392 44.07 10.47 -15.65
C GLU A 392 43.27 11.62 -16.25
N ILE A 393 43.95 12.67 -16.68
CA ILE A 393 43.37 13.92 -17.17
C ILE A 393 43.88 14.21 -18.57
N ALA A 394 43.15 15.02 -19.33
CA ALA A 394 43.61 15.48 -20.64
C ALA A 394 42.96 16.82 -21.00
N LYS A 395 43.63 17.57 -21.86
CA LYS A 395 43.00 18.70 -22.54
C LYS A 395 41.90 18.19 -23.47
N ILE A 396 40.73 18.81 -23.47
CA ILE A 396 39.61 18.51 -24.38
C ILE A 396 39.55 19.55 -25.51
N SER A 397 39.27 19.10 -26.72
CA SER A 397 39.05 19.98 -27.88
C SER A 397 37.80 20.87 -27.71
N ASP A 398 37.72 21.96 -28.47
CA ASP A 398 36.59 22.90 -28.42
C ASP A 398 35.25 22.21 -28.81
N ASN A 399 35.29 21.23 -29.73
CA ASN A 399 34.12 20.42 -30.13
C ASN A 399 33.80 19.27 -29.15
N LYS A 400 34.54 19.14 -28.05
CA LYS A 400 34.36 18.15 -26.97
C LYS A 400 34.48 16.67 -27.38
N ASN A 401 35.02 16.38 -28.56
CA ASN A 401 35.10 15.02 -29.11
C ASN A 401 36.51 14.40 -29.05
N GLU A 402 37.55 15.23 -28.90
CA GLU A 402 38.95 14.79 -28.99
C GLU A 402 39.72 15.12 -27.70
N LEU A 403 40.56 14.18 -27.29
CA LEU A 403 41.43 14.30 -26.12
C LEU A 403 42.87 14.53 -26.58
N GLY A 404 43.55 15.47 -25.91
CA GLY A 404 44.98 15.66 -26.03
C GLY A 404 45.77 14.58 -25.30
N THR A 405 47.03 14.88 -24.96
CA THR A 405 47.92 13.97 -24.23
C THR A 405 47.35 13.63 -22.86
N LEU A 406 47.39 12.35 -22.50
CA LEU A 406 46.97 11.87 -21.18
C LEU A 406 48.05 12.18 -20.15
N GLU A 407 47.66 12.84 -19.06
CA GLU A 407 48.50 13.17 -17.91
C GLU A 407 47.92 12.50 -16.65
N ASN A 408 48.76 12.14 -15.67
CA ASN A 408 48.28 11.71 -14.36
C ASN A 408 48.43 12.83 -13.33
N ILE A 409 47.43 12.97 -12.46
CA ILE A 409 47.45 13.92 -11.34
C ILE A 409 47.10 13.22 -10.03
N ASP A 410 47.82 13.52 -8.97
CA ASP A 410 47.57 12.95 -7.64
C ASP A 410 46.34 13.60 -7.00
N CYS A 411 45.38 12.78 -6.58
CA CYS A 411 44.17 13.21 -5.88
C CYS A 411 43.59 12.02 -5.09
N ASP A 412 42.93 12.27 -3.96
CA ASP A 412 42.31 11.18 -3.17
C ASP A 412 40.78 11.21 -3.17
N CYS A 413 40.18 12.23 -3.80
CA CYS A 413 38.78 12.31 -4.16
C CYS A 413 38.59 13.14 -5.44
N ILE A 414 37.48 12.89 -6.15
CA ILE A 414 37.06 13.63 -7.34
C ILE A 414 35.64 14.12 -7.11
N CYS A 415 35.46 15.43 -7.03
CA CYS A 415 34.17 16.07 -6.82
C CYS A 415 33.64 16.54 -8.18
N VAL A 416 32.53 15.96 -8.64
CA VAL A 416 31.98 16.23 -9.97
C VAL A 416 30.81 17.20 -9.93
N SER A 417 30.80 18.17 -10.82
CA SER A 417 29.71 19.14 -10.95
C SER A 417 29.31 19.29 -12.41
N GLY A 418 28.23 18.61 -12.79
CA GLY A 418 27.67 18.59 -14.15
C GLY A 418 26.45 19.50 -14.33
N PHE A 419 26.29 20.53 -13.48
CA PHE A 419 25.13 21.41 -13.36
C PHE A 419 23.90 20.74 -12.71
N TRP A 420 22.71 21.36 -12.76
CA TRP A 420 21.58 21.03 -11.89
C TRP A 420 20.34 20.53 -12.63
N THR A 421 19.71 19.46 -12.13
CA THR A 421 18.43 18.94 -12.61
C THR A 421 17.29 19.36 -11.68
N PRO A 422 16.33 20.20 -12.13
CA PRO A 422 15.16 20.56 -11.34
C PRO A 422 14.35 19.35 -10.85
N THR A 423 13.96 19.34 -9.58
CA THR A 423 13.22 18.23 -8.96
C THR A 423 11.72 18.35 -9.23
N ILE A 424 11.31 18.04 -10.46
CA ILE A 424 9.94 18.23 -10.96
C ILE A 424 8.93 17.12 -10.61
N HIS A 425 9.32 16.16 -9.76
CA HIS A 425 8.60 14.91 -9.53
C HIS A 425 7.15 15.14 -9.07
N LEU A 426 6.93 16.01 -8.08
CA LEU A 426 5.60 16.31 -7.57
C LEU A 426 4.74 17.05 -8.60
N ALA A 427 5.32 17.98 -9.37
CA ALA A 427 4.62 18.68 -10.44
C ALA A 427 4.18 17.69 -11.53
N SER A 428 5.07 16.79 -11.96
CA SER A 428 4.69 15.74 -12.92
C SER A 428 3.61 14.79 -12.39
N GLN A 429 3.65 14.43 -11.09
CA GLN A 429 2.62 13.60 -10.46
C GLN A 429 1.24 14.31 -10.40
N SER A 430 1.21 15.65 -10.26
CA SER A 430 -0.03 16.43 -10.32
C SER A 430 -0.68 16.44 -11.71
N GLY A 431 0.05 16.00 -12.74
CA GLY A 431 -0.34 16.04 -14.14
C GLY A 431 0.22 17.25 -14.90
N ASN A 432 1.15 18.01 -14.31
CA ASN A 432 1.83 19.12 -14.99
C ASN A 432 2.64 18.62 -16.19
N LYS A 433 2.44 19.24 -17.36
CA LYS A 433 3.22 18.96 -18.57
C LYS A 433 4.53 19.73 -18.56
N THR A 434 5.64 19.02 -18.60
CA THR A 434 6.98 19.61 -18.54
C THR A 434 7.38 20.33 -19.82
N LYS A 435 8.22 21.36 -19.70
CA LYS A 435 8.89 22.04 -20.81
C LYS A 435 10.40 21.84 -20.70
N PHE A 436 11.08 21.65 -21.83
CA PHE A 436 12.55 21.64 -21.84
C PHE A 436 13.10 23.06 -21.92
N ASN A 437 13.95 23.43 -20.96
CA ASN A 437 14.67 24.69 -20.93
C ASN A 437 16.09 24.47 -21.48
N LYS A 438 16.38 25.12 -22.62
CA LYS A 438 17.65 24.98 -23.35
C LYS A 438 18.83 25.69 -22.68
N ASP A 439 18.56 26.63 -21.79
CA ASP A 439 19.59 27.45 -21.13
C ASP A 439 20.22 26.70 -19.95
N ILE A 440 19.47 25.76 -19.35
CA ILE A 440 19.90 24.89 -18.25
C ILE A 440 19.95 23.39 -18.64
N ASP A 441 19.62 23.09 -19.90
CA ASP A 441 19.51 21.74 -20.47
C ASP A 441 18.72 20.77 -19.58
N ALA A 442 17.53 21.19 -19.13
CA ALA A 442 16.71 20.44 -18.19
C ALA A 442 15.21 20.54 -18.51
N PHE A 443 14.44 19.58 -18.01
CA PHE A 443 13.00 19.73 -17.93
C PHE A 443 12.62 20.56 -16.70
N VAL A 444 11.73 21.52 -16.91
CA VAL A 444 11.06 22.33 -15.87
C VAL A 444 9.54 22.11 -15.97
N PRO A 445 8.77 22.43 -14.92
CA PRO A 445 7.31 22.43 -15.00
C PRO A 445 6.82 23.42 -16.07
N GLY A 446 5.68 23.11 -16.69
CA GLY A 446 5.07 23.91 -17.73
C GLY A 446 3.60 24.16 -17.43
N VAL A 447 2.71 23.42 -18.11
CA VAL A 447 1.26 23.64 -17.98
C VAL A 447 0.72 22.81 -16.82
N SER A 448 0.28 23.49 -15.76
CA SER A 448 -0.35 22.83 -14.62
C SER A 448 -1.76 22.30 -14.96
N LYS A 449 -2.12 21.18 -14.34
CA LYS A 449 -3.47 20.58 -14.38
C LYS A 449 -4.27 20.84 -13.09
N GLN A 450 -3.58 21.19 -12.01
CA GLN A 450 -4.16 21.38 -10.68
C GLN A 450 -3.67 22.70 -10.07
N ASN A 451 -4.17 23.05 -8.89
CA ASN A 451 -3.80 24.28 -8.19
C ASN A 451 -2.43 24.10 -7.50
N GLU A 452 -1.38 24.05 -8.29
CA GLU A 452 0.02 24.00 -7.85
C GLU A 452 0.88 25.04 -8.58
N THR A 453 1.91 25.50 -7.90
CA THR A 453 2.95 26.34 -8.49
C THR A 453 4.32 25.87 -8.02
N THR A 454 5.24 25.69 -8.96
CA THR A 454 6.62 25.31 -8.66
C THR A 454 7.52 26.56 -8.63
N LEU A 455 8.40 26.66 -7.64
CA LEU A 455 9.22 27.84 -7.36
C LEU A 455 10.72 27.50 -7.19
N GLY A 456 11.58 28.52 -7.30
CA GLY A 456 13.02 28.41 -7.13
C GLY A 456 13.69 27.48 -8.14
N ALA A 457 14.72 26.74 -7.68
CA ALA A 457 15.50 25.85 -8.55
C ALA A 457 14.67 24.72 -9.18
N ALA A 458 13.55 24.32 -8.57
CA ALA A 458 12.62 23.35 -9.15
C ALA A 458 11.90 23.91 -10.40
N ASN A 459 11.80 25.23 -10.52
CA ASN A 459 11.27 25.94 -11.69
C ASN A 459 12.38 26.41 -12.66
N GLY A 460 13.65 26.11 -12.36
CA GLY A 460 14.80 26.53 -13.16
C GLY A 460 15.35 27.93 -12.84
N THR A 461 14.90 28.57 -11.75
CA THR A 461 15.49 29.83 -11.25
C THR A 461 16.59 29.51 -10.23
N PHE A 462 17.83 29.88 -10.53
CA PHE A 462 19.00 29.53 -9.71
C PHE A 462 19.59 30.70 -8.90
N THR A 463 19.18 31.94 -9.16
CA THR A 463 19.57 33.10 -8.36
C THR A 463 18.70 33.20 -7.11
N LEU A 464 19.32 33.54 -5.98
CA LEU A 464 18.63 33.69 -4.70
C LEU A 464 17.74 34.93 -4.70
N GLU A 465 18.19 36.05 -5.27
CA GLU A 465 17.41 37.30 -5.35
C GLU A 465 16.06 37.08 -6.04
N GLU A 466 16.09 36.49 -7.24
CA GLU A 466 14.86 36.21 -8.00
C GLU A 466 13.99 35.18 -7.29
N THR A 467 14.62 34.16 -6.69
CA THR A 467 13.92 33.13 -5.92
C THR A 467 13.13 33.72 -4.75
N LEU A 468 13.76 34.57 -3.93
CA LEU A 468 13.07 35.19 -2.78
C LEU A 468 11.97 36.13 -3.26
N LYS A 469 12.26 37.02 -4.21
CA LYS A 469 11.28 37.97 -4.75
C LYS A 469 10.02 37.26 -5.26
N ASN A 470 10.18 36.24 -6.09
CA ASN A 470 9.06 35.49 -6.63
C ASN A 470 8.30 34.71 -5.55
N SER A 471 9.02 34.13 -4.58
CA SER A 471 8.42 33.28 -3.55
C SER A 471 7.65 34.07 -2.49
N PHE A 472 8.16 35.24 -2.07
CA PHE A 472 7.44 36.18 -1.20
C PHE A 472 6.16 36.67 -1.87
N ASN A 473 6.24 37.10 -3.13
CA ASN A 473 5.07 37.55 -3.88
C ASN A 473 4.04 36.42 -4.04
N MET A 474 4.46 35.24 -4.48
CA MET A 474 3.53 34.12 -4.70
C MET A 474 2.85 33.66 -3.40
N GLY A 475 3.60 33.55 -2.30
CA GLY A 475 3.04 33.21 -0.99
C GLY A 475 1.98 34.22 -0.53
N HIS A 476 2.26 35.51 -0.71
CA HIS A 476 1.32 36.59 -0.41
C HIS A 476 0.07 36.54 -1.32
N GLU A 477 0.22 36.48 -2.63
CA GLU A 477 -0.90 36.50 -3.58
C GLU A 477 -1.87 35.32 -3.38
N LEU A 478 -1.34 34.11 -3.18
CA LEU A 478 -2.18 32.94 -2.89
C LEU A 478 -2.89 33.08 -1.54
N SER A 479 -2.18 33.57 -0.52
CA SER A 479 -2.79 33.81 0.79
C SER A 479 -3.89 34.86 0.70
N LYS A 480 -3.67 35.96 -0.02
CA LYS A 480 -4.65 37.02 -0.29
C LYS A 480 -5.88 36.47 -1.01
N LYS A 481 -5.69 35.68 -2.06
CA LYS A 481 -6.77 35.01 -2.80
C LYS A 481 -7.63 34.12 -1.90
N ILE A 482 -7.04 33.45 -0.91
CA ILE A 482 -7.75 32.51 -0.04
C ILE A 482 -8.39 33.20 1.17
N THR A 483 -7.74 34.21 1.73
CA THR A 483 -8.11 34.83 3.03
C THR A 483 -8.79 36.19 2.87
N ASN A 484 -8.67 36.84 1.71
CA ASN A 484 -9.04 38.24 1.45
C ASN A 484 -8.29 39.26 2.34
N ILE A 485 -7.14 38.89 2.90
CA ILE A 485 -6.25 39.77 3.68
C ILE A 485 -5.10 40.24 2.77
N ASP A 486 -4.66 41.49 2.93
CA ASP A 486 -3.65 42.14 2.08
C ASP A 486 -2.46 42.72 2.89
N ASN A 487 -1.97 41.94 3.86
CA ASN A 487 -0.79 42.25 4.65
C ASN A 487 0.48 41.80 3.93
N LYS A 488 1.00 42.67 3.07
CA LYS A 488 2.19 42.37 2.26
C LYS A 488 3.48 42.45 3.07
N VAL A 489 4.30 41.39 2.98
CA VAL A 489 5.67 41.37 3.49
C VAL A 489 6.64 41.64 2.34
N LEU A 490 7.59 42.55 2.53
CA LEU A 490 8.59 42.89 1.53
C LEU A 490 9.68 41.81 1.46
N SER A 491 10.15 41.49 0.24
CA SER A 491 11.31 40.64 0.03
C SER A 491 12.58 41.36 0.52
N PRO A 492 13.46 40.70 1.28
CA PRO A 492 14.74 41.28 1.69
C PRO A 492 15.69 41.48 0.50
N LEU A 493 16.67 42.37 0.67
CA LEU A 493 17.78 42.53 -0.26
C LEU A 493 18.72 41.34 -0.15
N VAL A 494 19.26 40.89 -1.29
CA VAL A 494 20.19 39.76 -1.37
C VAL A 494 21.54 40.24 -1.89
N THR A 495 22.62 39.76 -1.26
CA THR A 495 23.96 39.86 -1.81
C THR A 495 24.46 38.45 -2.09
N GLU A 496 24.54 38.11 -3.37
CA GLU A 496 25.06 36.84 -3.88
C GLU A 496 26.08 37.11 -4.99
N LYS A 497 27.01 36.16 -5.20
CA LYS A 497 28.02 36.26 -6.25
C LYS A 497 27.42 35.90 -7.60
N LYS A 498 27.84 36.62 -8.64
CA LYS A 498 27.40 36.33 -10.02
C LYS A 498 28.13 35.11 -10.58
N SER A 499 27.37 34.19 -11.16
CA SER A 499 27.86 33.02 -11.88
C SER A 499 27.69 33.16 -13.39
N THR A 500 28.46 32.38 -14.16
CA THR A 500 28.34 32.22 -15.61
C THR A 500 27.44 31.04 -15.99
N GLN A 501 27.14 30.93 -17.28
CA GLN A 501 26.42 29.78 -17.84
C GLN A 501 27.29 28.51 -17.80
N HIS A 502 26.65 27.35 -17.65
CA HIS A 502 27.30 26.05 -17.75
C HIS A 502 27.62 25.67 -19.19
N ASP A 503 28.62 24.80 -19.35
CA ASP A 503 28.98 24.19 -20.63
C ASP A 503 28.13 22.94 -20.89
N LYS A 504 27.78 22.68 -22.16
CA LYS A 504 26.97 21.54 -22.59
C LYS A 504 27.80 20.26 -22.67
N PHE A 505 28.39 19.87 -21.55
CA PHE A 505 29.28 18.73 -21.45
C PHE A 505 28.75 17.70 -20.47
N TRP A 506 28.63 16.45 -20.93
CA TRP A 506 27.95 15.37 -20.20
C TRP A 506 28.81 14.11 -20.05
N CYS A 507 29.58 13.77 -21.08
CA CYS A 507 30.30 12.51 -21.17
C CYS A 507 31.66 12.70 -21.85
N VAL A 508 32.71 12.23 -21.19
CA VAL A 508 34.08 12.26 -21.70
C VAL A 508 34.25 11.18 -22.79
N PRO A 509 34.84 11.52 -23.96
CA PRO A 509 35.16 10.55 -25.00
C PRO A 509 36.04 9.41 -24.46
N LEU A 510 35.82 8.18 -24.95
CA LEU A 510 36.68 7.05 -24.59
C LEU A 510 38.00 7.15 -25.38
N PRO A 511 39.18 7.23 -24.73
CA PRO A 511 40.44 7.28 -25.46
C PRO A 511 40.68 6.03 -26.30
N LYS A 512 41.32 6.19 -27.47
CA LYS A 512 41.69 5.06 -28.34
C LYS A 512 42.51 4.02 -27.56
N GLY A 513 42.15 2.74 -27.70
CA GLY A 513 42.82 1.62 -27.04
C GLY A 513 42.53 1.44 -25.54
N LYS A 514 41.68 2.28 -24.92
CA LYS A 514 41.26 2.13 -23.52
C LYS A 514 39.88 1.46 -23.43
N THR A 515 39.62 0.78 -22.30
CA THR A 515 38.38 0.02 -22.05
C THR A 515 37.72 0.38 -20.72
N TYR A 516 37.87 1.65 -20.31
CA TYR A 516 37.28 2.16 -19.07
C TYR A 516 35.74 2.06 -19.09
N LYS A 517 35.16 1.68 -17.95
CA LYS A 517 33.71 1.69 -17.77
C LYS A 517 33.24 3.10 -17.43
N ARG A 518 32.24 3.60 -18.16
CA ARG A 518 31.66 4.93 -17.98
C ARG A 518 30.22 4.74 -17.51
N PHE A 519 29.94 4.86 -16.22
CA PHE A 519 28.62 4.56 -15.64
C PHE A 519 27.65 5.74 -15.75
N LEU A 520 26.39 5.42 -16.04
CA LEU A 520 25.25 6.33 -16.06
C LEU A 520 24.32 6.05 -14.88
N ASP A 521 23.94 4.78 -14.71
CA ASP A 521 23.20 4.28 -13.55
C ASP A 521 24.13 3.45 -12.70
N PHE A 522 24.39 3.94 -11.50
CA PHE A 522 25.41 3.36 -10.66
C PHE A 522 24.90 2.13 -9.89
N GLN A 523 23.65 2.11 -9.43
CA GLN A 523 23.14 1.01 -8.61
C GLN A 523 22.89 -0.24 -9.48
N ASN A 524 22.33 -0.05 -10.68
CA ASN A 524 22.04 -1.14 -11.62
C ASN A 524 23.21 -1.46 -12.57
N ASP A 525 24.37 -0.80 -12.38
CA ASP A 525 25.58 -1.01 -13.19
C ASP A 525 25.37 -0.74 -14.70
N VAL A 526 24.58 0.26 -15.07
CA VAL A 526 24.35 0.66 -16.48
C VAL A 526 25.43 1.63 -16.93
N ALA A 527 26.19 1.24 -17.96
CA ALA A 527 27.22 2.06 -18.56
C ALA A 527 26.82 2.64 -19.93
N VAL A 528 27.59 3.61 -20.42
CA VAL A 528 27.46 4.17 -21.77
C VAL A 528 27.41 3.06 -22.84
N SER A 529 28.25 2.03 -22.70
CA SER A 529 28.28 0.88 -23.61
C SER A 529 26.97 0.08 -23.64
N ASP A 530 26.21 0.07 -22.55
CA ASP A 530 24.93 -0.65 -22.48
C ASP A 530 23.84 0.08 -23.27
N ILE A 531 23.87 1.42 -23.27
CA ILE A 531 23.01 2.25 -24.11
C ILE A 531 23.38 2.08 -25.59
N GLU A 532 24.67 2.14 -25.92
CA GLU A 532 25.17 1.93 -27.29
C GLU A 532 24.72 0.55 -27.84
N ILE A 533 24.82 -0.52 -27.03
CA ILE A 533 24.34 -1.86 -27.41
C ILE A 533 22.82 -1.87 -27.59
N ALA A 534 22.05 -1.26 -26.67
CA ALA A 534 20.59 -1.22 -26.79
C ALA A 534 20.14 -0.55 -28.10
N LEU A 535 20.74 0.58 -28.45
CA LEU A 535 20.45 1.27 -29.70
C LEU A 535 20.91 0.45 -30.92
N LYS A 536 22.08 -0.20 -30.85
CA LYS A 536 22.55 -1.10 -31.91
C LYS A 536 21.60 -2.29 -32.14
N GLU A 537 20.98 -2.81 -31.09
CA GLU A 537 20.00 -3.91 -31.16
C GLU A 537 18.59 -3.46 -31.58
N GLY A 538 18.39 -2.18 -31.92
CA GLY A 538 17.14 -1.69 -32.50
C GLY A 538 16.16 -1.06 -31.51
N TYR A 539 16.51 -0.97 -30.22
CA TYR A 539 15.69 -0.19 -29.29
C TYR A 539 15.83 1.31 -29.60
N ARG A 540 14.70 2.03 -29.68
CA ARG A 540 14.66 3.45 -30.06
C ARG A 540 13.93 4.32 -29.05
N SER A 541 12.78 3.86 -28.56
CA SER A 541 12.04 4.53 -27.49
C SER A 541 12.85 4.52 -26.19
N ILE A 542 12.89 5.65 -25.48
CA ILE A 542 13.54 5.72 -24.16
C ILE A 542 12.95 4.71 -23.17
N GLU A 543 11.65 4.41 -23.29
CA GLU A 543 10.97 3.41 -22.46
C GLU A 543 11.47 1.99 -22.74
N HIS A 544 11.89 1.69 -23.98
CA HIS A 544 12.54 0.43 -24.32
C HIS A 544 13.98 0.38 -23.84
N VAL A 545 14.76 1.44 -24.06
CA VAL A 545 16.14 1.53 -23.57
C VAL A 545 16.17 1.37 -22.05
N LYS A 546 15.26 2.05 -21.33
CA LYS A 546 15.05 1.88 -19.89
C LYS A 546 14.79 0.43 -19.49
N ARG A 547 13.80 -0.24 -20.10
CA ARG A 547 13.44 -1.63 -19.75
C ARG A 547 14.53 -2.64 -20.08
N TYR A 548 15.21 -2.44 -21.20
CA TYR A 548 16.26 -3.34 -21.67
C TYR A 548 17.53 -3.22 -20.81
N THR A 549 17.93 -1.99 -20.48
CA THR A 549 19.18 -1.71 -19.75
C THR A 549 19.00 -1.61 -18.25
N THR A 550 17.78 -1.40 -17.75
CA THR A 550 17.41 -1.04 -16.36
C THR A 550 17.84 0.37 -15.90
N LEU A 551 18.15 1.25 -16.85
CA LEU A 551 18.45 2.68 -16.60
C LEU A 551 17.32 3.35 -15.81
N GLY A 552 17.64 3.92 -14.64
CA GLY A 552 16.70 4.68 -13.82
C GLY A 552 15.65 3.85 -13.10
N MET A 553 15.85 2.53 -12.99
CA MET A 553 14.93 1.61 -12.31
C MET A 553 15.39 1.21 -10.90
N ALA A 554 16.52 1.77 -10.44
CA ALA A 554 17.08 1.52 -9.12
C ALA A 554 16.29 2.18 -7.99
N THR A 555 16.74 2.03 -6.73
CA THR A 555 16.02 2.53 -5.54
C THR A 555 16.03 4.06 -5.43
N ASP A 556 16.94 4.72 -6.13
CA ASP A 556 17.00 6.16 -6.31
C ASP A 556 16.04 6.68 -7.40
N GLN A 557 15.48 5.78 -8.24
CA GLN A 557 14.59 6.08 -9.36
C GLN A 557 15.22 7.02 -10.41
N GLY A 558 16.54 6.90 -10.60
CA GLY A 558 17.29 7.60 -11.64
C GLY A 558 17.43 9.11 -11.43
N LYS A 559 17.43 9.57 -10.17
CA LYS A 559 17.63 10.98 -9.79
C LYS A 559 18.93 11.56 -10.36
N THR A 560 19.98 10.75 -10.46
CA THR A 560 21.29 11.14 -11.03
C THR A 560 21.57 10.52 -12.40
N SER A 561 20.72 9.63 -12.92
CA SER A 561 21.02 8.85 -14.14
C SER A 561 20.13 9.17 -15.34
N ASN A 562 18.85 9.50 -15.12
CA ASN A 562 17.86 9.58 -16.21
C ASN A 562 18.20 10.66 -17.24
N LEU A 563 18.51 11.89 -16.81
CA LEU A 563 18.79 12.99 -17.73
C LEU A 563 20.09 12.76 -18.50
N ASN A 564 21.13 12.24 -17.85
CA ASN A 564 22.39 11.87 -18.51
C ASN A 564 22.18 10.75 -19.55
N GLY A 565 21.36 9.74 -19.23
CA GLY A 565 21.01 8.68 -20.17
C GLY A 565 20.18 9.19 -21.36
N LEU A 566 19.22 10.07 -21.10
CA LEU A 566 18.43 10.76 -22.12
C LEU A 566 19.31 11.56 -23.08
N GLN A 567 20.22 12.37 -22.54
CA GLN A 567 21.14 13.17 -23.34
C GLN A 567 22.05 12.29 -24.20
N LEU A 568 22.53 11.17 -23.67
CA LEU A 568 23.34 10.23 -24.44
C LEU A 568 22.54 9.61 -25.60
N VAL A 569 21.31 9.16 -25.36
CA VAL A 569 20.43 8.64 -26.42
C VAL A 569 20.17 9.72 -27.48
N SER A 570 19.91 10.96 -27.04
CA SER A 570 19.73 12.13 -27.90
C SER A 570 20.92 12.34 -28.84
N ASN A 571 22.14 12.28 -28.30
CA ASN A 571 23.37 12.47 -29.05
C ASN A 571 23.62 11.33 -30.05
N ILE A 572 23.36 10.07 -29.66
CA ILE A 572 23.58 8.92 -30.55
C ILE A 572 22.55 8.87 -31.69
N GLU A 573 21.29 9.22 -31.40
CA GLU A 573 20.20 9.21 -32.38
C GLU A 573 20.11 10.52 -33.21
N ASN A 574 20.97 11.51 -32.94
CA ASN A 574 20.94 12.85 -33.56
C ASN A 574 19.57 13.55 -33.43
N LYS A 575 18.95 13.46 -32.24
CA LYS A 575 17.67 14.11 -31.91
C LYS A 575 17.89 15.18 -30.85
N ILE A 576 16.92 16.09 -30.69
CA ILE A 576 16.86 16.95 -29.50
C ILE A 576 16.20 16.19 -28.34
N VAL A 577 16.60 16.50 -27.10
CA VAL A 577 16.13 15.79 -25.89
C VAL A 577 14.59 15.68 -25.80
N PRO A 578 13.79 16.72 -26.14
CA PRO A 578 12.33 16.60 -26.12
C PRO A 578 11.75 15.54 -27.07
N GLU A 579 12.41 15.27 -28.21
CA GLU A 579 11.95 14.29 -29.21
C GLU A 579 12.21 12.83 -28.79
N VAL A 580 13.19 12.62 -27.91
CA VAL A 580 13.45 11.30 -27.29
C VAL A 580 12.32 10.93 -26.33
N GLY A 581 11.65 11.93 -25.75
CA GLY A 581 10.65 11.81 -24.69
C GLY A 581 11.31 11.64 -23.31
N HIS A 582 10.56 11.86 -22.24
CA HIS A 582 11.00 11.57 -20.87
C HIS A 582 10.18 10.42 -20.28
N THR A 583 10.70 9.78 -19.23
CA THR A 583 9.97 8.72 -18.54
C THR A 583 8.95 9.29 -17.56
N THR A 584 7.90 8.53 -17.24
CA THR A 584 6.86 8.98 -16.31
C THR A 584 7.37 9.03 -14.87
N PHE A 585 7.19 10.16 -14.18
CA PHE A 585 7.41 10.27 -12.73
C PHE A 585 6.22 9.68 -11.97
N ARG A 586 6.48 8.80 -10.99
CA ARG A 586 5.45 8.11 -10.20
C ARG A 586 5.68 8.32 -8.70
N PRO A 587 4.63 8.31 -7.89
CA PRO A 587 4.80 8.13 -6.45
C PRO A 587 5.28 6.69 -6.15
N PRO A 588 6.05 6.50 -5.08
CA PRO A 588 6.54 7.53 -4.17
C PRO A 588 7.86 8.17 -4.67
N TYR A 589 8.10 9.46 -4.35
CA TYR A 589 9.36 10.16 -4.65
C TYR A 589 10.60 9.44 -4.08
N THR A 590 10.50 8.98 -2.84
CA THR A 590 11.45 8.08 -2.17
C THR A 590 10.67 6.92 -1.54
N PRO A 591 11.30 5.73 -1.35
CA PRO A 591 10.60 4.58 -0.78
C PRO A 591 9.96 4.86 0.59
N VAL A 592 8.77 4.30 0.81
CA VAL A 592 8.02 4.39 2.07
C VAL A 592 7.82 2.97 2.62
N THR A 593 7.84 2.83 3.94
CA THR A 593 7.65 1.51 4.56
C THR A 593 6.21 1.02 4.37
N ILE A 594 6.03 -0.29 4.15
CA ILE A 594 4.70 -0.90 4.08
C ILE A 594 3.95 -0.69 5.41
N GLY A 595 4.66 -0.71 6.53
CA GLY A 595 4.11 -0.40 7.85
C GLY A 595 3.43 0.97 7.90
N ALA A 596 4.06 2.02 7.38
CA ALA A 596 3.46 3.36 7.31
C ALA A 596 2.22 3.39 6.41
N ILE A 597 2.20 2.64 5.31
CA ILE A 597 1.03 2.54 4.40
C ILE A 597 -0.14 1.84 5.10
N VAL A 598 0.09 0.75 5.82
CA VAL A 598 -0.97 -0.01 6.52
C VAL A 598 -1.43 0.69 7.80
N GLY A 599 -0.55 1.43 8.47
CA GLY A 599 -0.88 2.19 9.68
C GLY A 599 -1.39 1.30 10.81
N ARG A 600 -2.66 1.47 11.18
CA ARG A 600 -3.31 0.73 12.28
C ARG A 600 -4.18 -0.43 11.83
N GLU A 601 -4.31 -0.67 10.53
CA GLU A 601 -5.13 -1.73 9.95
C GLU A 601 -4.43 -3.11 9.99
N THR A 602 -3.96 -3.51 11.17
CA THR A 602 -3.22 -4.75 11.39
C THR A 602 -3.93 -5.70 12.35
N GLY A 603 -3.70 -7.00 12.21
CA GLY A 603 -4.29 -8.02 13.07
C GLY A 603 -5.82 -7.96 13.10
N LYS A 604 -6.41 -7.85 14.30
CA LYS A 604 -7.87 -7.72 14.49
C LYS A 604 -8.45 -6.36 14.09
N HIS A 605 -7.61 -5.38 13.77
CA HIS A 605 -8.03 -4.04 13.33
C HIS A 605 -7.97 -3.86 11.81
N SER A 606 -7.63 -4.91 11.05
CA SER A 606 -7.69 -4.87 9.57
C SER A 606 -9.13 -4.75 9.03
N LYS A 607 -10.12 -5.15 9.83
CA LYS A 607 -11.55 -4.94 9.59
C LYS A 607 -12.28 -4.73 10.92
N PRO A 608 -13.41 -4.01 10.96
CA PRO A 608 -14.23 -3.93 12.16
C PRO A 608 -14.74 -5.32 12.56
N THR A 609 -14.88 -5.52 13.87
CA THR A 609 -15.46 -6.73 14.45
C THR A 609 -16.77 -6.38 15.14
N ARG A 610 -17.90 -6.87 14.64
CA ARG A 610 -19.25 -6.68 15.19
C ARG A 610 -19.62 -7.83 16.11
N LYS A 611 -20.31 -7.52 17.20
CA LYS A 611 -20.68 -8.45 18.27
C LYS A 611 -22.15 -8.23 18.63
N SER A 612 -22.92 -9.30 18.78
CA SER A 612 -24.32 -9.18 19.24
C SER A 612 -24.38 -8.70 20.69
N PRO A 613 -25.53 -8.16 21.15
CA PRO A 613 -25.70 -7.77 22.56
C PRO A 613 -25.48 -8.94 23.54
N MET A 614 -25.70 -10.18 23.10
CA MET A 614 -25.49 -11.41 23.87
C MET A 614 -24.04 -11.93 23.84
N HIS A 615 -23.12 -11.26 23.13
CA HIS A 615 -21.75 -11.76 22.93
C HIS A 615 -21.00 -12.04 24.24
N SER A 616 -21.22 -11.22 25.27
CA SER A 616 -20.58 -11.43 26.57
C SER A 616 -21.06 -12.71 27.26
N TRP A 617 -22.34 -13.04 27.14
CA TRP A 617 -22.90 -14.31 27.61
C TRP A 617 -22.31 -15.48 26.84
N HIS A 618 -22.24 -15.38 25.51
CA HIS A 618 -21.64 -16.42 24.65
C HIS A 618 -20.21 -16.73 25.07
N ALA A 619 -19.39 -15.68 25.26
CA ALA A 619 -18.00 -15.83 25.68
C ALA A 619 -17.86 -16.48 27.07
N LYS A 620 -18.73 -16.10 28.03
CA LYS A 620 -18.76 -16.70 29.37
C LYS A 620 -19.21 -18.16 29.37
N ASN A 621 -20.00 -18.57 28.38
CA ASN A 621 -20.57 -19.93 28.28
C ASN A 621 -19.86 -20.78 27.20
N ASN A 622 -18.54 -20.58 27.04
CA ASN A 622 -17.67 -21.40 26.19
C ASN A 622 -18.08 -21.46 24.71
N ALA A 623 -18.68 -20.40 24.17
CA ALA A 623 -18.89 -20.29 22.74
C ALA A 623 -17.55 -20.24 22.00
N VAL A 624 -17.40 -21.10 21.00
CA VAL A 624 -16.35 -20.98 19.99
C VAL A 624 -16.92 -20.18 18.84
N PHE A 625 -16.26 -19.10 18.43
CA PHE A 625 -16.80 -18.16 17.44
C PHE A 625 -16.33 -18.48 16.01
N VAL A 626 -17.12 -18.04 15.03
CA VAL A 626 -16.79 -18.00 13.60
C VAL A 626 -17.06 -16.60 13.04
N ASP A 627 -16.25 -16.19 12.07
CA ASP A 627 -16.47 -14.96 11.31
C ASP A 627 -17.61 -15.17 10.29
N ALA A 628 -18.68 -14.38 10.42
CA ALA A 628 -19.74 -14.23 9.43
C ALA A 628 -19.66 -12.81 8.85
N GLY A 629 -18.82 -12.63 7.83
CA GLY A 629 -18.44 -11.30 7.35
C GLY A 629 -17.63 -10.53 8.40
N VAL A 630 -18.23 -9.45 8.93
CA VAL A 630 -17.68 -8.65 10.05
C VAL A 630 -18.24 -9.05 11.41
N TRP A 631 -19.21 -9.96 11.48
CA TRP A 631 -19.79 -10.43 12.74
C TRP A 631 -19.03 -11.62 13.33
N LEU A 632 -18.88 -11.65 14.65
CA LEU A 632 -18.52 -12.86 15.40
C LEU A 632 -19.80 -13.56 15.87
N ARG A 633 -20.06 -14.75 15.33
CA ARG A 633 -21.20 -15.59 15.73
C ARG A 633 -20.75 -16.82 16.50
N PRO A 634 -21.53 -17.30 17.49
CA PRO A 634 -21.30 -18.61 18.09
C PRO A 634 -21.37 -19.71 17.02
N ARG A 635 -20.28 -20.45 16.84
CA ARG A 635 -20.20 -21.61 15.96
C ARG A 635 -20.77 -22.85 16.63
N TYR A 636 -20.38 -23.06 17.88
CA TYR A 636 -20.89 -24.07 18.82
C TYR A 636 -20.47 -23.68 20.25
N TYR A 637 -21.05 -24.33 21.25
CA TYR A 637 -20.81 -24.16 22.68
C TYR A 637 -20.13 -25.42 23.23
N LYS A 638 -18.85 -25.29 23.52
CA LYS A 638 -18.00 -26.42 23.89
C LYS A 638 -18.28 -26.89 25.32
N GLN A 639 -18.49 -28.20 25.50
CA GLN A 639 -18.53 -28.85 26.83
C GLN A 639 -17.29 -29.73 27.00
N GLY A 640 -16.55 -29.55 28.11
CA GLY A 640 -15.33 -30.31 28.38
C GLY A 640 -14.30 -30.22 27.24
N SER A 641 -13.85 -31.36 26.74
CA SER A 641 -12.86 -31.46 25.66
C SER A 641 -13.46 -31.69 24.26
N GLU A 642 -14.78 -31.54 24.09
CA GLU A 642 -15.45 -31.79 22.81
C GLU A 642 -14.80 -31.03 21.64
N THR A 643 -14.74 -31.73 20.51
CA THR A 643 -14.44 -31.15 19.20
C THR A 643 -15.65 -30.43 18.63
N LEU A 644 -15.42 -29.64 17.57
CA LEU A 644 -16.51 -29.00 16.82
C LEU A 644 -17.61 -29.99 16.41
N PHE A 645 -17.19 -31.16 15.90
CA PHE A 645 -18.10 -32.19 15.40
C PHE A 645 -18.97 -32.78 16.51
N GLU A 646 -18.37 -33.14 17.65
CA GLU A 646 -19.09 -33.69 18.79
C GLU A 646 -20.06 -32.66 19.38
N GLY A 647 -19.59 -31.43 19.57
CA GLY A 647 -20.41 -30.33 20.09
C GLY A 647 -21.59 -29.99 19.19
N SER A 648 -21.36 -29.81 17.89
CA SER A 648 -22.44 -29.47 16.94
C SER A 648 -23.43 -30.62 16.76
N LYS A 649 -22.97 -31.88 16.75
CA LYS A 649 -23.83 -33.08 16.72
C LYS A 649 -24.72 -33.14 17.97
N ARG A 650 -24.14 -32.93 19.17
CA ARG A 650 -24.90 -32.88 20.44
C ARG A 650 -25.95 -31.79 20.42
N GLU A 651 -25.58 -30.57 20.02
CA GLU A 651 -26.48 -29.43 19.92
C GLU A 651 -27.65 -29.68 18.97
N ALA A 652 -27.39 -30.10 17.73
CA ALA A 652 -28.43 -30.40 16.75
C ALA A 652 -29.36 -31.53 17.23
N LYS A 653 -28.80 -32.59 17.83
CA LYS A 653 -29.59 -33.67 18.44
C LYS A 653 -30.48 -33.16 19.58
N ASN A 654 -29.99 -32.23 20.42
CA ASN A 654 -30.79 -31.65 21.48
C ASN A 654 -31.96 -30.81 20.93
N VAL A 655 -31.76 -30.06 19.84
CA VAL A 655 -32.84 -29.31 19.18
C VAL A 655 -33.94 -30.25 18.69
N ARG A 656 -33.59 -31.35 18.01
CA ARG A 656 -34.57 -32.35 17.52
C ARG A 656 -35.35 -33.02 18.66
N LYS A 657 -34.70 -33.31 19.79
CA LYS A 657 -35.30 -34.06 20.91
C LYS A 657 -36.06 -33.17 21.91
N ASN A 658 -35.56 -31.96 22.15
CA ASN A 658 -35.99 -31.08 23.24
C ASN A 658 -36.30 -29.68 22.70
N VAL A 659 -35.43 -28.72 23.01
CA VAL A 659 -35.49 -27.33 22.58
C VAL A 659 -34.08 -26.75 22.61
N GLY A 660 -33.75 -25.89 21.66
CA GLY A 660 -32.51 -25.12 21.69
C GLY A 660 -32.75 -23.67 21.31
N ILE A 661 -31.76 -22.83 21.61
CA ILE A 661 -31.77 -21.39 21.32
C ILE A 661 -30.54 -21.00 20.51
N CYS A 662 -30.75 -20.23 19.43
CA CYS A 662 -29.68 -19.72 18.57
C CYS A 662 -29.77 -18.20 18.42
N ASP A 663 -28.62 -17.55 18.45
CA ASP A 663 -28.51 -16.10 18.24
C ASP A 663 -28.63 -15.76 16.75
N VAL A 664 -29.76 -15.14 16.40
CA VAL A 664 -30.11 -14.70 15.03
C VAL A 664 -30.11 -13.17 14.90
N THR A 665 -29.52 -12.47 15.87
CA THR A 665 -29.37 -11.00 15.86
C THR A 665 -28.71 -10.50 14.59
N THR A 666 -27.81 -11.28 14.00
CA THR A 666 -27.01 -10.85 12.84
C THR A 666 -27.78 -10.87 11.51
N LEU A 667 -28.98 -11.43 11.43
CA LEU A 667 -29.81 -11.35 10.21
C LEU A 667 -30.06 -9.90 9.83
N GLY A 668 -30.06 -9.58 8.53
CA GLY A 668 -30.46 -8.25 8.08
C GLY A 668 -31.93 -8.02 8.42
N LYS A 669 -32.26 -6.81 8.87
CA LYS A 669 -33.64 -6.42 9.21
C LYS A 669 -33.92 -5.06 8.59
N ILE A 670 -34.98 -4.97 7.81
CA ILE A 670 -35.37 -3.75 7.09
C ILE A 670 -36.86 -3.52 7.36
N ASP A 671 -37.18 -2.36 7.93
CA ASP A 671 -38.55 -1.89 7.99
C ASP A 671 -38.89 -1.21 6.67
N ILE A 672 -40.00 -1.61 6.06
CA ILE A 672 -40.49 -1.09 4.78
C ILE A 672 -41.87 -0.48 5.05
N LYS A 673 -42.00 0.84 4.88
CA LYS A 673 -43.17 1.60 5.30
C LYS A 673 -43.68 2.53 4.21
N GLY A 674 -44.99 2.53 4.00
CA GLY A 674 -45.66 3.40 3.02
C GLY A 674 -46.83 2.69 2.33
N PRO A 675 -47.76 3.43 1.72
CA PRO A 675 -48.93 2.86 1.05
C PRO A 675 -48.57 1.88 -0.08
N ASP A 676 -47.44 2.07 -0.75
CA ASP A 676 -47.01 1.20 -1.85
C ASP A 676 -46.05 0.07 -1.41
N ALA A 677 -45.87 -0.15 -0.10
CA ALA A 677 -44.91 -1.12 0.42
C ALA A 677 -45.17 -2.55 -0.08
N ALA A 678 -46.45 -2.94 -0.17
CA ALA A 678 -46.84 -4.23 -0.71
C ALA A 678 -46.47 -4.37 -2.19
N GLU A 679 -46.59 -3.29 -2.97
CA GLU A 679 -46.26 -3.27 -4.39
C GLU A 679 -44.75 -3.33 -4.60
N LEU A 680 -43.96 -2.57 -3.82
CA LEU A 680 -42.49 -2.70 -3.84
C LEU A 680 -42.06 -4.16 -3.61
N LEU A 681 -42.56 -4.79 -2.55
CA LEU A 681 -42.29 -6.20 -2.26
C LEU A 681 -42.72 -7.12 -3.40
N ASN A 682 -43.86 -6.82 -4.04
CA ASN A 682 -44.37 -7.57 -5.18
C ASN A 682 -43.48 -7.45 -6.42
N ARG A 683 -42.76 -6.34 -6.62
CA ARG A 683 -41.79 -6.18 -7.71
C ARG A 683 -40.43 -6.84 -7.38
N VAL A 684 -40.01 -6.79 -6.11
CA VAL A 684 -38.68 -7.25 -5.66
C VAL A 684 -38.60 -8.77 -5.51
N TYR A 685 -39.58 -9.38 -4.83
CA TYR A 685 -39.60 -10.81 -4.60
C TYR A 685 -40.22 -11.58 -5.76
N THR A 686 -39.85 -12.85 -5.93
CA THR A 686 -40.41 -13.71 -6.99
C THR A 686 -41.89 -14.11 -6.76
N ASN A 687 -42.32 -14.23 -5.50
CA ASN A 687 -43.70 -14.57 -5.10
C ASN A 687 -44.58 -13.33 -4.88
N ALA A 688 -45.90 -13.52 -4.81
CA ALA A 688 -46.87 -12.43 -4.65
C ALA A 688 -46.93 -11.88 -3.22
N TRP A 689 -47.18 -10.58 -3.04
CA TRP A 689 -47.20 -9.92 -1.71
C TRP A 689 -48.46 -9.12 -1.38
N LEU A 690 -49.22 -8.68 -2.39
CA LEU A 690 -50.36 -7.79 -2.23
C LEU A 690 -51.46 -8.30 -1.27
N LYS A 691 -51.66 -9.63 -1.20
CA LYS A 691 -52.70 -10.28 -0.38
C LYS A 691 -52.17 -10.91 0.92
N LEU A 692 -50.97 -10.55 1.39
CA LEU A 692 -50.45 -11.07 2.66
C LEU A 692 -51.31 -10.53 3.82
N PRO A 693 -51.94 -11.37 4.66
CA PRO A 693 -52.74 -10.91 5.78
C PRO A 693 -51.89 -10.18 6.84
N LEU A 694 -52.53 -9.29 7.61
CA LEU A 694 -51.90 -8.69 8.80
C LEU A 694 -51.50 -9.78 9.79
N GLY A 695 -50.35 -9.60 10.45
CA GLY A 695 -49.83 -10.57 11.41
C GLY A 695 -49.36 -11.88 10.78
N LYS A 696 -49.15 -11.91 9.45
CA LYS A 696 -48.55 -13.04 8.74
C LYS A 696 -47.21 -12.67 8.12
N ALA A 697 -46.35 -13.67 8.09
CA ALA A 697 -45.07 -13.67 7.44
C ALA A 697 -45.10 -14.51 6.16
N ARG A 698 -44.16 -14.26 5.27
CA ARG A 698 -43.97 -15.05 4.05
C ARG A 698 -42.49 -15.13 3.74
N TYR A 699 -42.02 -16.32 3.41
CA TYR A 699 -40.69 -16.52 2.85
C TYR A 699 -40.68 -16.13 1.37
N GLY A 700 -39.66 -15.42 0.92
CA GLY A 700 -39.49 -14.98 -0.45
C GLY A 700 -38.05 -15.06 -0.92
N VAL A 701 -37.89 -15.14 -2.24
CA VAL A 701 -36.59 -15.17 -2.93
C VAL A 701 -36.45 -13.90 -3.76
N MET A 702 -35.29 -13.25 -3.67
CA MET A 702 -34.96 -12.04 -4.43
C MET A 702 -33.93 -12.39 -5.50
N LEU A 703 -34.13 -11.89 -6.72
CA LEU A 703 -33.21 -12.13 -7.84
C LEU A 703 -32.51 -10.84 -8.22
N ARG A 704 -31.37 -11.00 -8.88
CA ARG A 704 -30.82 -9.93 -9.72
C ARG A 704 -31.56 -9.91 -11.06
N GLU A 705 -31.32 -8.86 -11.84
CA GLU A 705 -31.85 -8.67 -13.19
C GLU A 705 -31.43 -9.80 -14.14
N ASP A 706 -30.28 -10.43 -13.90
CA ASP A 706 -29.78 -11.58 -14.65
C ASP A 706 -30.51 -12.91 -14.32
N GLY A 707 -31.44 -12.91 -13.37
CA GLY A 707 -32.25 -14.06 -12.96
C GLY A 707 -31.61 -14.97 -11.91
N ILE A 708 -30.40 -14.67 -11.45
CA ILE A 708 -29.70 -15.42 -10.41
C ILE A 708 -30.22 -15.01 -9.02
N VAL A 709 -30.27 -15.96 -8.10
CA VAL A 709 -30.67 -15.70 -6.72
C VAL A 709 -29.68 -14.74 -6.08
N MET A 710 -30.19 -13.60 -5.60
CA MET A 710 -29.41 -12.57 -4.92
C MET A 710 -29.39 -12.85 -3.41
N ASP A 711 -30.57 -13.03 -2.83
CA ASP A 711 -30.77 -13.32 -1.42
C ASP A 711 -32.19 -13.88 -1.20
N ASP A 712 -32.46 -14.31 0.02
CA ASP A 712 -33.77 -14.75 0.47
C ASP A 712 -34.10 -14.18 1.85
N GLY A 713 -35.30 -14.49 2.32
CA GLY A 713 -35.66 -14.24 3.69
C GLY A 713 -37.16 -14.16 3.92
N THR A 714 -37.53 -13.80 5.14
CA THR A 714 -38.93 -13.75 5.56
C THR A 714 -39.35 -12.31 5.80
N THR A 715 -40.45 -11.89 5.18
CA THR A 715 -41.04 -10.57 5.43
C THR A 715 -42.41 -10.71 6.09
N THR A 716 -42.60 -9.97 7.18
CA THR A 716 -43.82 -9.97 8.01
C THR A 716 -44.62 -8.70 7.79
N ARG A 717 -45.93 -8.81 7.59
CA ARG A 717 -46.83 -7.65 7.54
C ARG A 717 -47.28 -7.29 8.95
N ILE A 718 -46.70 -6.22 9.50
CA ILE A 718 -46.91 -5.77 10.88
C ILE A 718 -48.22 -4.96 10.98
N SER A 719 -48.39 -3.99 10.08
CA SER A 719 -49.62 -3.21 9.90
C SER A 719 -49.91 -3.04 8.42
N GLU A 720 -50.98 -2.32 8.06
CA GLU A 720 -51.43 -2.17 6.67
C GLU A 720 -50.30 -1.75 5.73
N ASN A 721 -49.51 -0.77 6.16
CA ASN A 721 -48.44 -0.11 5.40
C ASN A 721 -47.07 -0.28 6.05
N HIS A 722 -46.86 -1.31 6.89
CA HIS A 722 -45.58 -1.59 7.54
C HIS A 722 -45.24 -3.08 7.44
N TYR A 723 -44.12 -3.34 6.77
CA TYR A 723 -43.52 -4.66 6.64
C TYR A 723 -42.16 -4.70 7.34
N HIS A 724 -41.85 -5.83 7.97
CA HIS A 724 -40.56 -6.13 8.57
C HIS A 724 -39.90 -7.27 7.80
N MET A 725 -38.91 -6.93 6.98
CA MET A 725 -38.14 -7.85 6.16
C MET A 725 -36.93 -8.36 6.94
N THR A 726 -36.69 -9.66 6.89
CA THR A 726 -35.43 -10.28 7.29
C THR A 726 -34.68 -10.77 6.07
N THR A 727 -33.35 -10.64 6.09
CA THR A 727 -32.44 -11.06 5.01
C THR A 727 -31.27 -11.85 5.59
N THR A 728 -30.45 -12.48 4.74
CA THR A 728 -29.27 -13.17 5.25
C THR A 728 -28.25 -12.19 5.86
N THR A 729 -27.47 -12.66 6.84
CA THR A 729 -26.50 -11.83 7.58
C THR A 729 -25.50 -11.10 6.69
N ALA A 730 -25.02 -11.75 5.63
CA ALA A 730 -24.01 -11.18 4.75
C ALA A 730 -24.58 -10.18 3.75
N GLN A 731 -25.86 -10.30 3.38
CA GLN A 731 -26.49 -9.51 2.33
C GLN A 731 -27.30 -8.31 2.84
N ALA A 732 -27.44 -8.15 4.16
CA ALA A 732 -28.21 -7.07 4.78
C ALA A 732 -27.99 -5.68 4.17
N ALA A 733 -26.73 -5.27 3.99
CA ALA A 733 -26.40 -3.97 3.39
C ALA A 733 -26.72 -3.93 1.88
N ASN A 734 -26.41 -5.02 1.16
CA ASN A 734 -26.63 -5.10 -0.29
C ASN A 734 -28.12 -5.05 -0.64
N ILE A 735 -28.98 -5.74 0.12
CA ILE A 735 -30.43 -5.71 -0.10
C ILE A 735 -30.99 -4.32 0.17
N LEU A 736 -30.58 -3.64 1.25
CA LEU A 736 -31.01 -2.27 1.48
C LEU A 736 -30.61 -1.34 0.33
N SER A 737 -29.35 -1.41 -0.11
CA SER A 737 -28.86 -0.62 -1.25
C SER A 737 -29.59 -0.96 -2.56
N HIS A 738 -29.98 -2.22 -2.75
CA HIS A 738 -30.76 -2.63 -3.91
C HIS A 738 -32.18 -2.05 -3.87
N LEU A 739 -32.86 -2.10 -2.73
CA LEU A 739 -34.18 -1.49 -2.55
C LEU A 739 -34.11 0.03 -2.78
N GLU A 740 -33.12 0.70 -2.19
CA GLU A 740 -32.88 2.14 -2.39
C GLU A 740 -32.59 2.49 -3.85
N TYR A 741 -31.76 1.72 -4.54
CA TYR A 741 -31.49 1.92 -5.97
C TYR A 741 -32.79 1.90 -6.78
N TYR A 742 -33.64 0.90 -6.57
CA TYR A 742 -34.91 0.79 -7.27
C TYR A 742 -35.87 1.93 -6.91
N LEU A 743 -36.00 2.28 -5.64
CA LEU A 743 -36.85 3.39 -5.21
C LEU A 743 -36.36 4.75 -5.73
N GLN A 744 -35.05 5.00 -5.76
CA GLN A 744 -34.52 6.31 -6.15
C GLN A 744 -34.44 6.49 -7.67
N LEU A 745 -34.15 5.42 -8.42
CA LEU A 745 -33.78 5.53 -9.84
C LEU A 745 -34.73 4.83 -10.81
N VAL A 746 -35.44 3.79 -10.37
CA VAL A 746 -36.28 2.96 -11.27
C VAL A 746 -37.77 3.20 -11.03
N TRP A 747 -38.18 3.31 -9.77
CA TRP A 747 -39.55 3.50 -9.32
C TRP A 747 -39.69 4.67 -8.34
N PRO A 748 -39.22 5.89 -8.67
CA PRO A 748 -39.34 7.07 -7.80
C PRO A 748 -40.78 7.49 -7.55
N GLU A 749 -41.76 6.94 -8.27
CA GLU A 749 -43.18 7.15 -8.05
C GLU A 749 -43.76 6.40 -6.85
N LEU A 750 -43.09 5.35 -6.35
CA LEU A 750 -43.61 4.55 -5.23
C LEU A 750 -43.45 5.29 -3.90
N ASN A 751 -44.53 5.46 -3.16
CA ASN A 751 -44.51 6.07 -1.84
C ASN A 751 -44.16 5.03 -0.77
N VAL A 752 -42.85 4.72 -0.69
CA VAL A 752 -42.30 3.74 0.26
C VAL A 752 -40.95 4.23 0.78
N ASN A 753 -40.71 4.04 2.08
CA ASN A 753 -39.42 4.23 2.72
C ASN A 753 -38.89 2.88 3.22
N VAL A 754 -37.59 2.67 3.07
CA VAL A 754 -36.88 1.50 3.59
C VAL A 754 -35.85 1.95 4.63
N VAL A 755 -35.83 1.29 5.79
CA VAL A 755 -34.93 1.66 6.89
C VAL A 755 -34.30 0.40 7.47
N SER A 756 -32.97 0.37 7.54
CA SER A 756 -32.29 -0.70 8.28
C SER A 756 -32.64 -0.63 9.75
N THR A 757 -33.21 -1.72 10.27
CA THR A 757 -33.43 -1.96 11.70
C THR A 757 -32.57 -3.13 12.20
N THR A 758 -31.55 -3.51 11.43
CA THR A 758 -30.67 -4.66 11.72
C THR A 758 -30.07 -4.59 13.12
N GLU A 759 -29.54 -3.44 13.52
CA GLU A 759 -28.91 -3.25 14.84
C GLU A 759 -29.91 -2.83 15.94
N GLN A 760 -31.15 -2.51 15.59
CA GLN A 760 -32.18 -2.13 16.56
C GLN A 760 -32.71 -3.34 17.34
N TRP A 761 -32.67 -4.53 16.72
CA TRP A 761 -33.29 -5.74 17.24
C TRP A 761 -32.28 -6.84 17.52
N ALA A 762 -32.16 -7.21 18.80
CA ALA A 762 -31.59 -8.49 19.20
C ALA A 762 -32.60 -9.60 18.92
N GLY A 763 -32.14 -10.74 18.41
CA GLY A 763 -33.01 -11.84 18.01
C GLY A 763 -32.52 -13.20 18.50
N ALA A 764 -33.44 -14.01 19.01
CA ALA A 764 -33.20 -15.40 19.41
C ALA A 764 -34.19 -16.34 18.72
N SER A 765 -33.68 -17.38 18.06
CA SER A 765 -34.48 -18.45 17.48
C SER A 765 -34.57 -19.61 18.47
N LEU A 766 -35.77 -19.88 18.96
CA LEU A 766 -36.10 -20.96 19.88
C LEU A 766 -36.73 -22.10 19.09
N ALA A 767 -36.04 -23.23 18.94
CA ALA A 767 -36.43 -24.31 18.05
C ALA A 767 -36.46 -25.67 18.74
N GLY A 768 -37.38 -26.55 18.31
CA GLY A 768 -37.54 -27.92 18.80
C GLY A 768 -38.98 -28.21 19.24
N PRO A 769 -39.34 -29.49 19.45
CA PRO A 769 -40.71 -29.88 19.80
C PRO A 769 -41.22 -29.26 21.11
N LYS A 770 -40.32 -28.93 22.06
CA LYS A 770 -40.68 -28.28 23.33
C LYS A 770 -40.67 -26.75 23.28
N SER A 771 -40.37 -26.14 22.12
CA SER A 771 -40.26 -24.68 21.99
C SER A 771 -41.55 -23.93 22.37
N ARG A 772 -42.73 -24.47 22.02
CA ARG A 772 -44.03 -23.89 22.40
C ARG A 772 -44.23 -23.87 23.91
N SER A 773 -43.83 -24.93 24.61
CA SER A 773 -43.96 -25.02 26.07
C SER A 773 -43.09 -23.98 26.78
N VAL A 774 -41.87 -23.73 26.28
CA VAL A 774 -41.03 -22.63 26.78
C VAL A 774 -41.69 -21.28 26.47
N LEU A 775 -42.18 -21.09 25.23
CA LEU A 775 -42.81 -19.83 24.81
C LEU A 775 -44.05 -19.49 25.66
N ALA A 776 -44.89 -20.48 25.98
CA ALA A 776 -46.07 -20.32 26.84
C ALA A 776 -45.70 -19.78 28.23
N LYS A 777 -44.56 -20.19 28.79
CA LYS A 777 -44.08 -19.69 30.09
C LYS A 777 -43.43 -18.32 30.01
N LEU A 778 -42.79 -18.00 28.89
CA LEU A 778 -42.20 -16.67 28.65
C LEU A 778 -43.27 -15.61 28.42
N PHE A 779 -44.40 -15.99 27.83
CA PHE A 779 -45.51 -15.11 27.47
C PHE A 779 -46.86 -15.70 27.91
N PRO A 780 -47.17 -15.72 29.21
CA PRO A 780 -48.38 -16.36 29.75
C PRO A 780 -49.69 -15.74 29.24
N ASP A 781 -49.65 -14.47 28.83
CA ASP A 781 -50.82 -13.73 28.36
C ASP A 781 -51.07 -13.87 26.84
N ILE A 782 -50.27 -14.68 26.13
CA ILE A 782 -50.39 -14.90 24.68
C ILE A 782 -50.88 -16.33 24.42
N ASP A 783 -51.92 -16.47 23.60
CA ASP A 783 -52.29 -17.76 23.05
C ASP A 783 -51.24 -18.22 22.02
N VAL A 784 -50.35 -19.12 22.46
CA VAL A 784 -49.28 -19.71 21.64
C VAL A 784 -49.69 -21.03 20.96
N SER A 785 -50.98 -21.38 21.00
CA SER A 785 -51.52 -22.54 20.27
C SER A 785 -51.39 -22.37 18.75
N ASN A 786 -51.68 -23.43 18.00
CA ASN A 786 -51.69 -23.37 16.54
C ASN A 786 -52.72 -22.37 15.99
N ASP A 787 -53.80 -22.11 16.72
CA ASP A 787 -54.84 -21.17 16.30
C ASP A 787 -54.47 -19.73 16.70
N GLY A 788 -53.93 -19.54 17.90
CA GLY A 788 -53.50 -18.23 18.40
C GLY A 788 -52.26 -17.66 17.71
N LEU A 789 -51.26 -18.51 17.46
CA LEU A 789 -50.03 -18.19 16.74
C LEU A 789 -49.74 -19.26 15.64
N PRO A 790 -50.47 -19.20 14.51
CA PRO A 790 -50.34 -20.16 13.42
C PRO A 790 -48.99 -20.09 12.71
N PHE A 791 -48.64 -21.12 11.92
CA PHE A 791 -47.41 -21.13 11.11
C PHE A 791 -47.28 -19.84 10.27
N MET A 792 -46.06 -19.29 10.24
CA MET A 792 -45.76 -17.96 9.68
C MET A 792 -46.60 -16.84 10.31
N GLY A 793 -46.98 -16.97 11.58
CA GLY A 793 -47.72 -15.98 12.35
C GLY A 793 -46.81 -15.00 13.08
N TYR A 794 -47.37 -13.83 13.39
CA TYR A 794 -46.72 -12.75 14.13
C TYR A 794 -47.61 -12.25 15.28
N ARG A 795 -46.97 -12.02 16.43
CA ARG A 795 -47.57 -11.38 17.61
C ARG A 795 -46.56 -10.47 18.30
N GLU A 796 -47.07 -9.45 18.97
CA GLU A 796 -46.31 -8.67 19.94
C GLU A 796 -46.58 -9.22 21.34
N GLY A 797 -45.58 -9.12 22.22
CA GLY A 797 -45.65 -9.66 23.57
C GLY A 797 -44.86 -8.84 24.58
N ASN A 798 -45.13 -9.12 25.86
CA ASN A 798 -44.41 -8.53 26.99
C ASN A 798 -43.52 -9.59 27.65
N LEU A 799 -42.21 -9.51 27.43
CA LEU A 799 -41.22 -10.37 28.07
C LEU A 799 -40.75 -9.72 29.37
N PHE A 800 -41.45 -9.98 30.47
CA PHE A 800 -41.11 -9.45 31.80
C PHE A 800 -40.88 -7.91 31.83
N GLY A 801 -41.75 -7.15 31.17
CA GLY A 801 -41.66 -5.68 31.06
C GLY A 801 -40.97 -5.18 29.78
N VAL A 802 -40.39 -6.09 28.98
CA VAL A 802 -39.72 -5.76 27.70
C VAL A 802 -40.65 -6.07 26.54
N LYS A 803 -40.90 -5.08 25.66
CA LYS A 803 -41.63 -5.31 24.42
C LYS A 803 -40.87 -6.27 23.50
N ALA A 804 -41.53 -7.34 23.08
CA ALA A 804 -40.99 -8.36 22.21
C ALA A 804 -41.87 -8.55 20.96
N ARG A 805 -41.22 -8.94 19.86
CA ARG A 805 -41.87 -9.40 18.62
C ARG A 805 -41.62 -10.89 18.48
N ILE A 806 -42.69 -11.66 18.27
CA ILE A 806 -42.65 -13.11 18.20
C ILE A 806 -43.08 -13.53 16.80
N PHE A 807 -42.22 -14.27 16.11
CA PHE A 807 -42.47 -14.77 14.77
C PHE A 807 -42.40 -16.29 14.77
N ARG A 808 -43.45 -16.96 14.26
CA ARG A 808 -43.42 -18.43 14.10
C ARG A 808 -42.77 -18.81 12.76
N ILE A 809 -41.44 -18.67 12.72
CA ILE A 809 -40.58 -18.93 11.56
C ILE A 809 -39.53 -19.97 11.98
N SER A 810 -39.18 -20.88 11.07
CA SER A 810 -38.20 -21.93 11.32
C SER A 810 -37.24 -22.08 10.15
N PHE A 811 -35.94 -22.14 10.46
CA PHE A 811 -34.90 -22.57 9.54
C PHE A 811 -34.33 -23.96 9.88
N SER A 812 -34.63 -24.49 11.07
CA SER A 812 -34.18 -25.79 11.55
C SER A 812 -35.04 -26.96 11.06
N GLY A 813 -36.23 -26.68 10.53
CA GLY A 813 -37.24 -27.70 10.18
C GLY A 813 -38.09 -28.18 11.35
N GLU A 814 -37.77 -27.77 12.58
CA GLU A 814 -38.59 -28.02 13.76
C GLU A 814 -39.64 -26.90 13.96
N LEU A 815 -40.60 -27.13 14.84
CA LEU A 815 -41.38 -26.03 15.42
C LEU A 815 -40.40 -25.00 16.03
N ALA A 816 -40.53 -23.75 15.61
CA ALA A 816 -39.64 -22.69 16.08
C ALA A 816 -40.32 -21.32 16.14
N TYR A 817 -39.77 -20.49 17.01
CA TYR A 817 -40.18 -19.11 17.23
C TYR A 817 -38.95 -18.21 17.28
N GLU A 818 -38.95 -17.14 16.50
CA GLU A 818 -37.97 -16.06 16.64
C GLU A 818 -38.55 -14.98 17.55
N ILE A 819 -37.80 -14.62 18.58
CA ILE A 819 -38.15 -13.59 19.54
C ILE A 819 -37.17 -12.44 19.37
N ASN A 820 -37.69 -11.26 19.02
CA ASN A 820 -36.91 -10.05 18.86
C ASN A 820 -37.25 -9.03 19.95
N VAL A 821 -36.24 -8.44 20.58
CA VAL A 821 -36.36 -7.33 21.54
C VAL A 821 -35.44 -6.19 21.12
N GLY A 822 -35.68 -4.98 21.64
CA GLY A 822 -34.72 -3.88 21.46
C GLY A 822 -33.33 -4.31 21.93
N SER A 823 -32.28 -3.99 21.17
CA SER A 823 -30.93 -4.55 21.35
C SER A 823 -30.37 -4.45 22.77
N ASP A 824 -30.68 -3.39 23.51
CA ASP A 824 -30.26 -3.21 24.91
C ASP A 824 -30.79 -4.31 25.84
N ASN A 825 -31.91 -4.94 25.48
CA ASN A 825 -32.53 -6.03 26.23
C ASN A 825 -32.11 -7.42 25.73
N GLY A 826 -31.20 -7.52 24.75
CA GLY A 826 -30.83 -8.80 24.14
C GLY A 826 -30.26 -9.80 25.14
N ASN A 827 -29.37 -9.36 26.03
CA ASN A 827 -28.79 -10.24 27.06
C ASN A 827 -29.85 -10.67 28.08
N PHE A 828 -30.74 -9.76 28.49
CA PHE A 828 -31.85 -10.06 29.39
C PHE A 828 -32.80 -11.11 28.78
N MET A 829 -33.20 -10.92 27.52
CA MET A 829 -34.01 -11.89 26.78
C MET A 829 -33.34 -13.26 26.76
N TRP A 830 -32.06 -13.32 26.39
CA TRP A 830 -31.32 -14.56 26.27
C TRP A 830 -31.23 -15.32 27.60
N GLU A 831 -30.88 -14.62 28.68
CA GLU A 831 -30.80 -15.19 30.02
C GLU A 831 -32.15 -15.70 30.51
N LYS A 832 -33.24 -14.95 30.28
CA LYS A 832 -34.59 -15.36 30.67
C LYS A 832 -35.10 -16.56 29.88
N ILE A 833 -34.86 -16.63 28.57
CA ILE A 833 -35.21 -17.82 27.78
C ILE A 833 -34.42 -19.04 28.29
N MET A 834 -33.12 -18.89 28.54
CA MET A 834 -32.30 -19.96 29.08
C MET A 834 -32.75 -20.40 30.48
N GLU A 835 -33.12 -19.47 31.36
CA GLU A 835 -33.62 -19.74 32.71
C GLU A 835 -34.92 -20.57 32.68
N VAL A 836 -35.94 -20.08 31.96
CA VAL A 836 -37.25 -20.75 31.85
C VAL A 836 -37.14 -22.08 31.10
N GLY A 837 -36.29 -22.14 30.07
CA GLY A 837 -36.11 -23.35 29.27
C GLY A 837 -35.40 -24.51 30.00
N LYS A 838 -34.79 -24.30 31.18
CA LYS A 838 -34.04 -25.35 31.91
C LYS A 838 -34.85 -26.60 32.16
N GLU A 839 -36.11 -26.46 32.57
CA GLU A 839 -37.00 -27.61 32.84
C GLU A 839 -37.30 -28.43 31.57
N PHE A 840 -37.11 -27.84 30.39
CA PHE A 840 -37.31 -28.47 29.10
C PHE A 840 -36.01 -28.95 28.45
N ALA A 841 -34.89 -28.94 29.19
CA ALA A 841 -33.55 -29.27 28.71
C ALA A 841 -33.08 -28.39 27.54
N ILE A 842 -33.32 -27.08 27.65
CA ILE A 842 -32.82 -26.10 26.67
C ILE A 842 -31.30 -26.12 26.59
N GLN A 843 -30.76 -26.04 25.36
CA GLN A 843 -29.34 -25.80 25.13
C GLN A 843 -29.12 -24.69 24.10
N PRO A 844 -28.10 -23.84 24.28
CA PRO A 844 -27.70 -22.94 23.22
C PRO A 844 -27.06 -23.74 22.08
N TYR A 845 -27.31 -23.34 20.84
CA TYR A 845 -26.66 -23.95 19.67
C TYR A 845 -26.14 -22.88 18.70
N GLY A 846 -25.03 -23.20 18.05
CA GLY A 846 -24.34 -22.28 17.15
C GLY A 846 -24.67 -22.49 15.67
N THR A 847 -23.94 -21.79 14.81
CA THR A 847 -24.13 -21.86 13.35
C THR A 847 -23.88 -23.25 12.77
N GLU A 848 -23.02 -24.07 13.38
CA GLU A 848 -22.71 -25.41 12.86
C GLU A 848 -23.88 -26.39 13.04
N ALA A 849 -24.51 -26.36 14.22
CA ALA A 849 -25.72 -27.12 14.48
C ALA A 849 -26.90 -26.61 13.63
N LEU A 850 -27.02 -25.27 13.47
CA LEU A 850 -28.01 -24.69 12.56
C LEU A 850 -27.82 -25.16 11.12
N SER A 851 -26.57 -25.22 10.63
CA SER A 851 -26.24 -25.77 9.31
C SER A 851 -26.64 -27.24 9.19
N THR A 852 -26.40 -28.06 10.22
CA THR A 852 -26.85 -29.46 10.20
C THR A 852 -28.37 -29.56 10.04
N LEU A 853 -29.11 -28.82 10.87
CA LEU A 853 -30.58 -28.86 10.89
C LEU A 853 -31.18 -28.39 9.56
N ARG A 854 -30.65 -27.32 8.95
CA ARG A 854 -31.15 -26.82 7.65
C ARG A 854 -30.79 -27.73 6.48
N ILE A 855 -29.59 -28.34 6.51
CA ILE A 855 -29.12 -29.25 5.47
C ILE A 855 -30.02 -30.49 5.42
N GLU A 856 -30.35 -31.08 6.58
CA GLU A 856 -31.26 -32.24 6.67
C GLU A 856 -32.64 -31.97 6.01
N MET A 857 -33.11 -30.73 6.07
CA MET A 857 -34.39 -30.30 5.48
C MET A 857 -34.29 -29.91 4.00
N GLY A 858 -33.10 -29.90 3.41
CA GLY A 858 -32.88 -29.44 2.04
C GLY A 858 -32.96 -27.92 1.89
N HIS A 859 -32.95 -27.15 2.99
CA HIS A 859 -32.98 -25.69 2.92
C HIS A 859 -31.65 -25.16 2.39
N VAL A 860 -31.73 -24.27 1.41
CA VAL A 860 -30.56 -23.61 0.83
C VAL A 860 -30.05 -22.47 1.73
N ALA A 861 -28.76 -22.18 1.64
CA ALA A 861 -28.11 -21.04 2.30
C ALA A 861 -26.99 -20.50 1.39
N GLY A 862 -26.09 -19.66 1.93
CA GLY A 862 -24.99 -19.07 1.15
C GLY A 862 -24.11 -20.06 0.37
N SER A 863 -24.03 -21.33 0.78
CA SER A 863 -23.30 -22.37 0.04
C SER A 863 -23.96 -22.76 -1.29
N GLU A 864 -25.28 -22.65 -1.37
CA GLU A 864 -26.07 -22.91 -2.59
C GLU A 864 -26.45 -21.61 -3.30
N LEU A 865 -26.56 -20.49 -2.57
CA LEU A 865 -26.82 -19.15 -3.10
C LEU A 865 -25.49 -18.44 -3.43
N ASP A 866 -24.73 -19.03 -4.34
CA ASP A 866 -23.31 -18.71 -4.58
C ASP A 866 -23.07 -17.66 -5.68
N GLY A 867 -24.14 -17.00 -6.14
CA GLY A 867 -24.11 -16.04 -7.24
C GLY A 867 -24.10 -16.64 -8.65
N ARG A 868 -24.30 -17.96 -8.78
CA ARG A 868 -24.40 -18.67 -10.07
C ARG A 868 -25.72 -19.43 -10.25
N THR A 869 -26.38 -19.78 -9.16
CA THR A 869 -27.63 -20.55 -9.17
C THR A 869 -28.86 -19.68 -9.39
N ILE A 870 -29.77 -20.15 -10.23
CA ILE A 870 -31.11 -19.56 -10.37
C ILE A 870 -32.10 -20.30 -9.44
N PRO A 871 -33.33 -19.78 -9.22
CA PRO A 871 -34.31 -20.45 -8.34
C PRO A 871 -34.58 -21.90 -8.71
N TYR A 872 -34.59 -22.21 -10.01
CA TYR A 872 -34.80 -23.57 -10.50
C TYR A 872 -33.70 -24.52 -10.01
N ASP A 873 -32.45 -24.07 -9.90
CA ASP A 873 -31.34 -24.93 -9.48
C ASP A 873 -31.49 -25.33 -8.01
N ASN A 874 -32.10 -24.48 -7.19
CA ASN A 874 -32.17 -24.62 -5.74
C ASN A 874 -33.52 -25.15 -5.23
N SER A 875 -34.33 -25.76 -6.09
CA SER A 875 -35.68 -26.25 -5.75
C SER A 875 -36.64 -25.14 -5.27
N LEU A 876 -36.44 -23.89 -5.72
CA LEU A 876 -37.24 -22.72 -5.35
C LEU A 876 -38.27 -22.33 -6.42
N GLU A 877 -38.46 -23.14 -7.47
CA GLU A 877 -39.43 -22.89 -8.55
C GLU A 877 -40.86 -22.67 -8.04
N GLY A 878 -41.26 -23.33 -6.94
CA GLY A 878 -42.59 -23.21 -6.35
C GLY A 878 -42.91 -21.81 -5.80
N LEU A 879 -41.88 -20.99 -5.56
CA LEU A 879 -42.02 -19.62 -5.08
C LEU A 879 -42.12 -18.60 -6.22
N MET A 880 -42.03 -19.03 -7.47
CA MET A 880 -42.07 -18.10 -8.59
C MET A 880 -43.49 -17.83 -9.06
N SER A 881 -43.89 -16.57 -9.06
CA SER A 881 -45.20 -16.19 -9.59
C SER A 881 -45.25 -16.25 -11.11
N LYS A 882 -46.24 -16.97 -11.63
CA LYS A 882 -46.58 -16.95 -13.06
C LYS A 882 -47.33 -15.69 -13.46
N ASN A 883 -48.07 -15.08 -12.52
CA ASN A 883 -49.11 -14.09 -12.80
C ASN A 883 -48.69 -12.63 -12.59
N LYS A 884 -47.45 -12.36 -12.16
CA LYS A 884 -46.91 -11.00 -12.04
C LYS A 884 -45.50 -10.92 -12.62
N ASP A 885 -45.04 -9.73 -12.95
CA ASP A 885 -43.63 -9.49 -13.22
C ASP A 885 -42.82 -9.30 -11.92
N PHE A 886 -41.50 -9.45 -12.00
CA PHE A 886 -40.55 -9.16 -10.91
C PHE A 886 -39.12 -9.07 -11.44
N ILE A 887 -38.24 -8.46 -10.64
CA ILE A 887 -36.81 -8.33 -10.97
C ILE A 887 -36.23 -9.71 -11.33
N GLY A 888 -35.60 -9.80 -12.50
CA GLY A 888 -34.96 -11.04 -12.98
C GLY A 888 -35.86 -12.02 -13.72
N LYS A 889 -37.20 -11.90 -13.66
CA LYS A 889 -38.14 -12.84 -14.33
C LYS A 889 -37.84 -12.99 -15.82
N ARG A 890 -37.59 -11.86 -16.50
CA ARG A 890 -37.28 -11.81 -17.94
C ARG A 890 -36.08 -12.68 -18.33
N SER A 891 -35.07 -12.77 -17.47
CA SER A 891 -33.84 -13.50 -17.71
C SER A 891 -33.99 -15.02 -17.53
N LEU A 892 -34.98 -15.46 -16.75
CA LEU A 892 -35.26 -16.87 -16.51
C LEU A 892 -35.68 -17.66 -17.76
N ASN A 893 -36.07 -16.97 -18.84
CA ASN A 893 -36.41 -17.57 -20.13
C ASN A 893 -35.22 -17.71 -21.10
N ARG A 894 -33.99 -17.40 -20.67
CA ARG A 894 -32.80 -17.57 -21.50
C ARG A 894 -32.55 -19.06 -21.75
N LYS A 895 -32.09 -19.40 -22.96
CA LYS A 895 -31.82 -20.78 -23.43
C LYS A 895 -31.06 -21.65 -22.40
N ALA A 896 -30.04 -21.09 -21.74
CA ALA A 896 -29.23 -21.81 -20.76
C ALA A 896 -29.96 -22.13 -19.44
N PHE A 897 -31.01 -21.37 -19.09
CA PHE A 897 -31.76 -21.53 -17.85
C PHE A 897 -32.94 -22.49 -17.97
N ILE A 898 -33.36 -22.75 -19.20
CA ILE A 898 -34.44 -23.70 -19.53
C ILE A 898 -33.92 -25.02 -20.11
N ALA A 899 -32.60 -25.25 -20.09
CA ALA A 899 -32.01 -26.51 -20.53
C ALA A 899 -32.53 -27.66 -19.67
N GLU A 900 -32.96 -28.78 -20.29
CA GLU A 900 -33.53 -29.92 -19.59
C GLU A 900 -32.52 -30.59 -18.64
N ASP A 901 -31.24 -30.57 -19.02
CA ASP A 901 -30.13 -31.14 -18.25
C ASP A 901 -29.51 -30.14 -17.26
N ARG A 902 -30.22 -29.04 -16.94
CA ARG A 902 -29.72 -28.02 -16.02
C ARG A 902 -29.46 -28.59 -14.63
N GLN A 903 -28.55 -27.95 -13.92
CA GLN A 903 -28.20 -28.35 -12.56
C GLN A 903 -29.39 -28.20 -11.61
N LYS A 904 -29.50 -29.13 -10.65
CA LYS A 904 -30.51 -29.15 -9.60
C LYS A 904 -29.86 -29.55 -8.28
N VAL A 905 -30.35 -28.99 -7.18
CA VAL A 905 -29.97 -29.38 -5.83
C VAL A 905 -30.51 -30.78 -5.54
N VAL A 906 -29.64 -31.64 -5.03
CA VAL A 906 -29.94 -33.03 -4.64
C VAL A 906 -29.28 -33.33 -3.30
N GLY A 907 -29.72 -34.40 -2.65
CA GLY A 907 -29.05 -34.98 -1.50
C GLY A 907 -28.00 -36.00 -1.94
N VAL A 908 -26.98 -36.19 -1.11
CA VAL A 908 -25.89 -37.15 -1.37
C VAL A 908 -25.54 -37.85 -0.05
N VAL A 909 -25.47 -39.19 -0.09
CA VAL A 909 -25.08 -40.04 1.04
C VAL A 909 -23.90 -40.92 0.62
N PRO A 910 -22.84 -41.07 1.42
CA PRO A 910 -21.78 -42.03 1.12
C PRO A 910 -22.30 -43.46 1.22
N LEU A 911 -21.85 -44.36 0.34
CA LEU A 911 -22.36 -45.74 0.32
C LEU A 911 -22.07 -46.50 1.62
N ASP A 912 -20.99 -46.17 2.31
CA ASP A 912 -20.63 -46.76 3.61
C ASP A 912 -21.40 -46.17 4.80
N LYS A 913 -22.19 -45.10 4.58
CA LYS A 913 -22.92 -44.32 5.58
C LYS A 913 -22.06 -43.83 6.77
N GLN A 914 -20.75 -43.76 6.60
CA GLN A 914 -19.79 -43.42 7.67
C GLN A 914 -18.83 -42.31 7.24
N THR A 915 -18.37 -42.33 5.98
CA THR A 915 -17.36 -41.40 5.51
C THR A 915 -17.94 -40.01 5.22
N SER A 916 -17.53 -39.00 5.99
CA SER A 916 -17.91 -37.61 5.72
C SER A 916 -17.37 -37.11 4.39
N ILE A 917 -18.25 -36.56 3.56
CA ILE A 917 -17.92 -36.04 2.24
C ILE A 917 -17.39 -34.59 2.38
N PRO A 918 -16.16 -34.28 1.93
CA PRO A 918 -15.64 -32.92 1.98
C PRO A 918 -16.49 -31.97 1.13
N GLU A 919 -16.83 -30.80 1.67
CA GLU A 919 -17.47 -29.71 0.92
C GLU A 919 -16.59 -29.28 -0.27
N GLY A 920 -17.23 -28.91 -1.40
CA GLY A 920 -16.54 -28.58 -2.64
C GLY A 920 -16.06 -29.78 -3.46
N SER A 921 -16.25 -31.02 -2.98
CA SER A 921 -15.94 -32.23 -3.76
C SER A 921 -16.70 -32.23 -5.09
N HIS A 922 -16.05 -32.71 -6.15
CA HIS A 922 -16.65 -32.85 -7.47
C HIS A 922 -17.37 -34.19 -7.60
N LEU A 923 -18.58 -34.18 -8.17
CA LEU A 923 -19.30 -35.40 -8.52
C LEU A 923 -18.91 -35.85 -9.93
N VAL A 924 -18.40 -37.08 -10.05
CA VAL A 924 -17.96 -37.71 -11.30
C VAL A 924 -18.56 -39.11 -11.43
N LYS A 925 -18.70 -39.60 -12.68
CA LYS A 925 -19.18 -40.97 -12.94
C LYS A 925 -18.12 -42.03 -12.66
N ASP A 926 -16.88 -41.76 -13.07
CA ASP A 926 -15.74 -42.67 -12.93
C ASP A 926 -14.60 -41.92 -12.24
N ALA A 927 -14.15 -42.45 -11.11
CA ALA A 927 -13.03 -41.88 -10.36
C ALA A 927 -11.67 -42.03 -11.06
N ASN A 928 -11.54 -43.01 -11.96
CA ASN A 928 -10.29 -43.38 -12.63
C ASN A 928 -10.22 -42.88 -14.08
N ALA A 929 -11.18 -42.06 -14.53
CA ALA A 929 -11.21 -41.53 -15.88
C ALA A 929 -9.94 -40.70 -16.19
N PRO A 930 -9.43 -40.72 -17.45
CA PRO A 930 -8.32 -39.89 -17.87
C PRO A 930 -8.57 -38.41 -17.60
N LEU A 931 -7.52 -37.68 -17.24
CA LEU A 931 -7.62 -36.24 -17.04
C LEU A 931 -7.74 -35.52 -18.39
N PRO A 932 -8.65 -34.54 -18.52
CA PRO A 932 -9.55 -34.02 -17.48
C PRO A 932 -10.80 -34.91 -17.27
N ASN A 933 -11.04 -35.29 -16.00
CA ASN A 933 -12.21 -36.08 -15.61
C ASN A 933 -13.49 -35.21 -15.68
N PRO A 934 -14.52 -35.59 -16.47
CA PRO A 934 -15.75 -34.81 -16.62
C PRO A 934 -16.53 -34.66 -15.31
N LYS A 935 -16.71 -33.40 -14.87
CA LYS A 935 -17.50 -33.03 -13.69
C LYS A 935 -18.99 -32.94 -14.02
N LEU A 936 -19.83 -33.61 -13.22
CA LEU A 936 -21.30 -33.49 -13.29
C LEU A 936 -21.86 -32.44 -12.33
N GLY A 937 -21.20 -32.23 -11.20
CA GLY A 937 -21.71 -31.38 -10.13
C GLY A 937 -20.70 -31.20 -9.02
N TYR A 938 -21.13 -30.61 -7.91
CA TYR A 938 -20.29 -30.43 -6.73
C TYR A 938 -21.11 -30.47 -5.44
N ILE A 939 -20.46 -30.88 -4.35
CA ILE A 939 -21.00 -30.82 -3.00
C ILE A 939 -20.99 -29.37 -2.53
N SER A 940 -22.15 -28.82 -2.20
CA SER A 940 -22.29 -27.44 -1.72
C SER A 940 -22.12 -27.35 -0.20
N ALA A 941 -22.73 -28.28 0.54
CA ALA A 941 -22.69 -28.31 2.00
C ALA A 941 -22.78 -29.74 2.53
N SER A 942 -22.13 -30.01 3.67
CA SER A 942 -22.11 -31.34 4.29
C SER A 942 -22.45 -31.27 5.77
N CYS A 943 -23.13 -32.28 6.29
CA CYS A 943 -23.36 -32.45 7.72
C CYS A 943 -23.34 -33.92 8.14
N TRP A 944 -23.37 -34.14 9.45
CA TRP A 944 -23.77 -35.43 10.01
C TRP A 944 -25.25 -35.35 10.38
N SER A 945 -26.10 -36.10 9.68
CA SER A 945 -27.52 -36.16 10.02
C SER A 945 -27.67 -36.75 11.42
N VAL A 946 -28.31 -35.99 12.31
CA VAL A 946 -28.59 -36.41 13.69
C VAL A 946 -29.84 -37.26 13.79
N GLU A 947 -30.72 -37.18 12.78
CA GLU A 947 -31.93 -38.02 12.67
C GLU A 947 -31.56 -39.45 12.25
N HIS A 948 -30.75 -39.59 11.19
CA HIS A 948 -30.38 -40.89 10.60
C HIS A 948 -29.02 -41.41 11.07
N ASP A 949 -28.29 -40.61 11.86
CA ASP A 949 -26.95 -40.89 12.40
C ASP A 949 -25.90 -41.30 11.34
N ASN A 950 -25.85 -40.57 10.22
CA ASN A 950 -24.91 -40.80 9.12
C ASN A 950 -24.51 -39.48 8.41
N PRO A 951 -23.44 -39.46 7.57
CA PRO A 951 -23.13 -38.31 6.75
C PRO A 951 -24.19 -38.06 5.67
N PHE A 952 -24.53 -36.80 5.47
CA PHE A 952 -25.42 -36.34 4.42
C PHE A 952 -24.90 -35.02 3.84
N SER A 953 -25.16 -34.75 2.57
CA SER A 953 -24.68 -33.55 1.90
C SER A 953 -25.69 -33.05 0.87
N LEU A 954 -25.72 -31.74 0.65
CA LEU A 954 -26.36 -31.13 -0.50
C LEU A 954 -25.36 -31.00 -1.64
N ALA A 955 -25.83 -31.17 -2.86
CA ALA A 955 -25.03 -31.02 -4.05
C ALA A 955 -25.81 -30.36 -5.18
N ILE A 956 -25.13 -29.55 -5.99
CA ILE A 956 -25.67 -29.00 -7.23
C ILE A 956 -25.20 -29.90 -8.37
N LEU A 957 -26.13 -30.65 -8.95
CA LEU A 957 -25.85 -31.74 -9.88
C LEU A 957 -26.57 -31.54 -11.22
N LYS A 958 -25.83 -31.66 -12.33
CA LYS A 958 -26.38 -31.67 -13.69
C LYS A 958 -27.45 -32.75 -13.82
N ASP A 959 -28.64 -32.37 -14.31
CA ASP A 959 -29.79 -33.27 -14.45
C ASP A 959 -30.19 -33.98 -13.13
N GLY A 960 -29.94 -33.33 -11.99
CA GLY A 960 -29.98 -33.96 -10.66
C GLY A 960 -31.30 -34.66 -10.33
N LYS A 961 -32.45 -34.17 -10.81
CA LYS A 961 -33.77 -34.78 -10.58
C LYS A 961 -33.85 -36.21 -11.15
N ASN A 962 -33.22 -36.47 -12.29
CA ASN A 962 -33.20 -37.78 -12.94
C ASN A 962 -32.04 -38.67 -12.45
N MET A 963 -31.18 -38.13 -11.57
CA MET A 963 -30.03 -38.83 -11.01
C MET A 963 -30.33 -39.49 -9.64
N ILE A 964 -31.52 -39.31 -9.07
CA ILE A 964 -31.90 -39.94 -7.79
C ILE A 964 -31.78 -41.47 -7.90
N GLY A 965 -31.13 -42.10 -6.92
CA GLY A 965 -30.82 -43.53 -6.88
C GLY A 965 -29.55 -43.94 -7.64
N GLN A 966 -28.93 -43.03 -8.40
CA GLN A 966 -27.67 -43.33 -9.09
C GLN A 966 -26.47 -43.27 -8.13
N LYS A 967 -25.46 -44.08 -8.44
CA LYS A 967 -24.18 -44.10 -7.72
C LYS A 967 -23.14 -43.31 -8.50
N LEU A 968 -22.43 -42.42 -7.80
CA LEU A 968 -21.36 -41.58 -8.34
C LEU A 968 -20.14 -41.64 -7.41
N PHE A 969 -19.10 -40.88 -7.74
CA PHE A 969 -17.97 -40.63 -6.86
C PHE A 969 -17.85 -39.15 -6.51
N ALA A 970 -17.72 -38.84 -5.23
CA ALA A 970 -17.32 -37.52 -4.74
C ALA A 970 -15.79 -37.47 -4.64
N MET A 971 -15.16 -36.66 -5.50
CA MET A 971 -13.70 -36.54 -5.62
C MET A 971 -13.23 -35.19 -5.08
N SER A 972 -12.28 -35.22 -4.15
CA SER A 972 -11.63 -34.04 -3.58
C SER A 972 -10.11 -34.14 -3.80
N PRO A 973 -9.59 -33.62 -4.92
CA PRO A 973 -8.14 -33.69 -5.23
C PRO A 973 -7.27 -33.04 -4.16
N LEU A 974 -7.72 -31.91 -3.58
CA LEU A 974 -6.98 -31.21 -2.53
C LEU A 974 -6.88 -31.99 -1.21
N LYS A 975 -7.82 -32.90 -0.97
CA LYS A 975 -7.81 -33.78 0.21
C LYS A 975 -7.36 -35.19 -0.12
N ASN A 976 -7.03 -35.47 -1.38
CA ASN A 976 -6.72 -36.80 -1.90
C ASN A 976 -7.76 -37.85 -1.49
N LYS A 977 -9.06 -37.52 -1.66
CA LYS A 977 -10.17 -38.41 -1.32
C LYS A 977 -11.07 -38.67 -2.51
N THR A 978 -11.52 -39.91 -2.64
CA THR A 978 -12.54 -40.36 -3.58
C THR A 978 -13.52 -41.23 -2.80
N ILE A 979 -14.79 -40.84 -2.79
CA ILE A 979 -15.81 -41.47 -1.96
C ILE A 979 -16.96 -41.94 -2.86
N PRO A 980 -17.30 -43.25 -2.89
CA PRO A 980 -18.51 -43.73 -3.55
C PRO A 980 -19.75 -43.18 -2.83
N VAL A 981 -20.67 -42.59 -3.59
CA VAL A 981 -21.86 -41.92 -3.07
C VAL A 981 -23.11 -42.34 -3.83
N GLU A 982 -24.26 -42.24 -3.19
CA GLU A 982 -25.59 -42.38 -3.77
C GLU A 982 -26.29 -41.02 -3.76
N ILE A 983 -26.97 -40.70 -4.87
CA ILE A 983 -27.77 -39.49 -5.01
C ILE A 983 -29.17 -39.77 -4.46
N VAL A 984 -29.64 -38.94 -3.52
CA VAL A 984 -30.93 -39.07 -2.83
C VAL A 984 -31.69 -37.74 -2.85
N SER A 985 -32.89 -37.71 -2.29
CA SER A 985 -33.65 -36.46 -2.12
C SER A 985 -32.85 -35.43 -1.30
N SER A 986 -32.92 -34.16 -1.69
CA SER A 986 -32.37 -33.05 -0.89
C SER A 986 -33.12 -32.86 0.44
N HIS A 987 -34.39 -33.25 0.52
CA HIS A 987 -35.19 -33.29 1.75
C HIS A 987 -34.99 -34.66 2.41
N TYR A 988 -33.98 -34.77 3.27
CA TYR A 988 -33.58 -36.04 3.89
C TYR A 988 -34.36 -36.37 5.17
N VAL A 989 -34.83 -35.33 5.86
CA VAL A 989 -35.67 -35.41 7.06
C VAL A 989 -36.98 -34.68 6.82
N ASP A 990 -38.09 -35.26 7.30
CA ASP A 990 -39.45 -34.70 7.23
C ASP A 990 -39.80 -34.05 5.88
N PRO A 991 -39.81 -34.82 4.76
CA PRO A 991 -40.06 -34.28 3.43
C PRO A 991 -41.47 -33.70 3.25
N LYS A 992 -42.39 -34.00 4.18
CA LYS A 992 -43.76 -33.45 4.21
C LYS A 992 -43.85 -32.12 4.99
N GLY A 993 -42.84 -31.77 5.77
CA GLY A 993 -42.80 -30.57 6.60
C GLY A 993 -43.85 -30.59 7.72
N GLU A 994 -44.11 -31.75 8.30
CA GLU A 994 -45.08 -31.92 9.39
C GLU A 994 -44.57 -31.29 10.70
N ARG A 995 -43.26 -31.41 10.99
CA ARG A 995 -42.66 -30.93 12.26
C ARG A 995 -42.74 -29.41 12.39
N VAL A 996 -42.45 -28.67 11.32
CA VAL A 996 -42.52 -27.20 11.32
C VAL A 996 -43.96 -26.68 11.45
N ARG A 997 -44.96 -27.50 11.09
CA ARG A 997 -46.39 -27.17 11.16
C ARG A 997 -47.08 -27.68 12.42
N SER A 998 -46.41 -28.52 13.21
CA SER A 998 -46.91 -29.07 14.48
C SER A 998 -47.24 -27.99 15.51
#